data_AF-A0A9P5HAX9-F1
#
_entry.id   AF-A0A9P5HAX9-F1
#
_cell.length_a   1.000
_cell.length_b   1.000
_cell.length_c   1.000
_cell.angle_alpha   90.00
_cell.angle_beta   90.00
_cell.angle_gamma   90.00
#
_symmetry.space_group_name_H-M   'P 1'
#
loop_
_entity.id
_entity.type
_entity.pdbx_description
1 polymer ?
#
loop_
_entity_poly.entity_id
_entity_poly.type
_entity_poly.pdbx_seq_one_letter_code
_entity_poly.pdbx_strand_id
1 'polypeptide(L)'
;MDVVYVHSIPARRQGLASASLPAGHHVAPAHRDHDELQSAGEDDTPQHNHTTQLPQRHRQWSVTIAVNDNAAVPATITDPFFEAEYKEVFEHYLRDSDRPRWSAESMSMTLQERGGDGVSHLEDLIRKYGEELWSQLEQNLNFSPDATECQIYIVESAPAPGDNANGTSPGSGPGIHCLAWELLEAVHVTRMSKLRVTRISDVPLPQRPYHRPLPTLAAVQANPALNFHVLLVVARDFSRHGAERDPEPDLAQWPLMNARRKVHSRLLLEVVRPGSQEELAEHLEIRASQGVHFHLVHFDLHGRIKQDELGNEVPWLLFAKQNHVPRTHGYQVPQTHLAKAADIAAVLARYEIESVVLNACLSAYNRSGSATSLAHIFLQHGVCNVSAMWFFVHWQTVATYLDTFYDELLYHCKPFHIAAHQGREAIRQKPTSRTGREYQDFFLCVNYSRKIPTAHAIDPVTREPSPAPSARSAGSTTSNASGKSFMSGVWKQTTPRLADSFILGGEPVMRMQLHLLELEYKLMTFRVVYASDLRRPGSKLSSTIDQMAHMWLNTNLVDEVLYYKAKDFARSTLSRMFPGGVKHRDRRTRATNGGYLQLLFPRPVRALRQTLHVVTDVDGVVAPGYLADAGRNAQLELRRSMAQAGLRRFAERLHEDGHSYLLFLGSEDAQWWRTYLQHLQGEWWMHLPWSYTVHSRYIRDVRLPTEERKPKLGIQG
;
A
#
# COMPACT_ATOMS: atom_id res chain seq x y z
N MET A 1 47.32 17.03 -22.74
CA MET A 1 47.83 17.80 -23.88
C MET A 1 46.65 18.35 -24.65
N ASP A 2 46.23 19.56 -24.26
CA ASP A 2 46.32 20.76 -25.08
C ASP A 2 45.52 20.95 -26.39
N VAL A 3 44.81 22.10 -26.37
CA VAL A 3 44.56 23.06 -27.47
C VAL A 3 43.30 22.88 -28.35
N VAL A 4 42.19 23.47 -27.87
CA VAL A 4 41.53 24.72 -28.35
C VAL A 4 41.62 25.11 -29.85
N TYR A 5 40.50 25.66 -30.38
CA TYR A 5 40.29 26.79 -31.34
C TYR A 5 39.13 26.45 -32.34
N VAL A 6 38.23 27.34 -32.81
CA VAL A 6 37.66 28.62 -32.30
C VAL A 6 36.43 29.05 -33.15
N HIS A 7 35.60 29.95 -32.61
CA HIS A 7 34.53 30.80 -33.20
C HIS A 7 33.90 30.58 -34.60
N SER A 8 32.58 30.85 -34.68
CA SER A 8 32.07 32.01 -35.45
C SER A 8 30.68 32.50 -35.01
N ILE A 9 30.51 33.83 -34.93
CA ILE A 9 29.23 34.57 -34.87
C ILE A 9 29.29 35.62 -35.99
N PRO A 10 28.19 35.95 -36.67
CA PRO A 10 27.63 37.32 -36.59
C PRO A 10 26.11 37.31 -36.36
N ALA A 11 25.57 38.06 -35.39
CA ALA A 11 25.13 39.47 -35.48
C ALA A 11 23.79 39.64 -36.27
N ARG A 12 22.65 40.14 -35.74
CA ARG A 12 22.29 41.27 -34.84
C ARG A 12 21.73 42.47 -35.61
N ARG A 13 20.41 42.73 -35.51
CA ARG A 13 19.73 44.06 -35.43
C ARG A 13 18.26 43.84 -34.98
N GLN A 14 17.81 44.39 -33.85
CA GLN A 14 17.20 45.73 -33.65
C GLN A 14 15.80 45.88 -34.30
N GLY A 15 14.73 46.29 -33.62
CA GLY A 15 14.56 46.61 -32.18
C GLY A 15 13.27 47.43 -31.91
N LEU A 16 13.13 47.95 -30.68
CA LEU A 16 12.17 48.99 -30.20
C LEU A 16 10.69 48.55 -29.99
N ALA A 17 9.94 49.03 -28.98
CA ALA A 17 10.29 49.77 -27.74
C ALA A 17 9.11 49.85 -26.73
N SER A 18 9.43 50.11 -25.43
CA SER A 18 8.68 50.92 -24.42
C SER A 18 7.23 50.53 -24.02
N ALA A 19 6.70 50.74 -22.80
CA ALA A 19 7.15 51.37 -21.53
C ALA A 19 6.38 50.68 -20.35
N SER A 20 6.40 51.06 -19.05
CA SER A 20 7.09 52.05 -18.18
C SER A 20 6.92 51.64 -16.68
N LEU A 21 7.63 52.30 -15.75
CA LEU A 21 7.44 52.23 -14.28
C LEU A 21 6.61 53.43 -13.75
N PRO A 22 6.22 53.50 -12.45
CA PRO A 22 7.09 54.02 -11.35
C PRO A 22 7.17 53.04 -10.14
N ALA A 23 8.29 52.90 -9.40
CA ALA A 23 8.88 53.79 -8.37
C ALA A 23 7.97 54.03 -7.13
N GLY A 24 8.41 53.94 -5.86
CA GLY A 24 9.72 53.57 -5.28
C GLY A 24 9.97 54.31 -3.95
N HIS A 25 10.67 53.73 -2.96
CA HIS A 25 11.15 54.47 -1.77
C HIS A 25 12.48 53.91 -1.19
N HIS A 26 13.33 54.84 -0.75
CA HIS A 26 14.68 54.63 -0.20
C HIS A 26 14.68 54.81 1.33
N VAL A 27 15.57 54.09 2.02
CA VAL A 27 16.29 54.60 3.22
C VAL A 27 17.77 54.20 3.09
N ALA A 28 18.68 55.03 3.60
CA ALA A 28 20.13 54.97 3.36
C ALA A 28 20.95 54.45 4.59
N PRO A 29 22.26 54.14 4.43
CA PRO A 29 23.06 53.42 5.43
C PRO A 29 24.14 54.29 6.16
N ALA A 30 24.81 53.69 7.15
CA ALA A 30 26.08 54.13 7.76
C ALA A 30 26.90 52.85 8.13
N HIS A 31 28.14 52.66 7.64
CA HIS A 31 29.42 53.07 8.27
C HIS A 31 29.68 52.44 9.66
N ARG A 32 30.82 51.80 10.00
CA ARG A 32 32.20 51.84 9.47
C ARG A 32 33.01 50.54 9.73
N ASP A 33 33.94 50.25 8.82
CA ASP A 33 35.38 49.92 8.98
C ASP A 33 35.92 49.11 10.19
N HIS A 34 36.65 48.01 9.94
CA HIS A 34 38.13 47.94 10.12
C HIS A 34 38.77 46.58 9.70
N ASP A 35 39.77 46.71 8.81
CA ASP A 35 41.09 46.02 8.66
C ASP A 35 41.35 44.50 8.85
N GLU A 36 42.42 44.08 8.16
CA GLU A 36 42.92 42.71 7.98
C GLU A 36 44.04 42.29 8.97
N LEU A 37 44.31 40.97 9.00
CA LEU A 37 45.65 40.34 9.11
C LEU A 37 46.50 40.50 10.40
N GLN A 38 46.58 39.44 11.24
CA GLN A 38 47.72 38.47 11.27
C GLN A 38 47.69 37.48 12.46
N SER A 39 48.59 36.49 12.40
CA SER A 39 48.62 35.23 13.16
C SER A 39 49.44 35.21 14.46
N ALA A 40 48.92 34.58 15.50
CA ALA A 40 49.56 33.75 16.55
C ALA A 40 48.41 33.21 17.45
N GLY A 41 48.49 32.10 18.19
CA GLY A 41 49.59 31.21 18.52
C GLY A 41 49.44 30.72 19.98
N GLU A 42 48.78 29.56 20.14
CA GLU A 42 48.78 28.66 21.33
C GLU A 42 48.12 29.10 22.67
N ASP A 43 47.77 28.04 23.44
CA ASP A 43 47.26 27.96 24.82
C ASP A 43 45.94 28.66 25.21
N ASP A 44 44.83 27.93 25.02
CA ASP A 44 43.55 28.21 25.69
C ASP A 44 43.14 27.02 26.58
N THR A 45 42.93 27.27 27.87
CA THR A 45 42.54 26.24 28.86
C THR A 45 41.02 26.27 29.06
N PRO A 46 40.29 25.16 28.84
CA PRO A 46 38.84 25.21 28.83
C PRO A 46 38.26 25.36 30.24
N GLN A 47 37.80 26.56 30.57
CA GLN A 47 36.92 26.77 31.72
C GLN A 47 35.58 26.06 31.50
N HIS A 48 35.24 25.12 32.39
CA HIS A 48 33.95 24.43 32.37
C HIS A 48 32.80 25.39 32.73
N ASN A 49 32.14 25.93 31.71
CA ASN A 49 30.80 26.50 31.87
C ASN A 49 29.78 25.37 32.12
N HIS A 50 29.48 25.13 33.40
CA HIS A 50 28.37 24.28 33.81
C HIS A 50 27.03 24.90 33.39
N THR A 51 26.57 24.56 32.18
CA THR A 51 25.19 24.80 31.77
C THR A 51 24.30 23.94 32.65
N THR A 52 23.62 24.56 33.61
CA THR A 52 22.76 23.86 34.56
C THR A 52 21.55 23.31 33.82
N GLN A 53 21.57 22.01 33.48
CA GLN A 53 20.40 21.35 32.90
C GLN A 53 19.26 21.41 33.92
N LEU A 54 18.15 22.02 33.51
CA LEU A 54 16.90 21.98 34.27
C LEU A 54 16.52 20.51 34.51
N PRO A 55 16.07 20.15 35.72
CA PRO A 55 15.70 18.76 36.01
C PRO A 55 14.57 18.33 35.09
N GLN A 56 14.86 17.35 34.22
CA GLN A 56 13.83 16.75 33.37
C GLN A 56 12.76 16.15 34.28
N ARG A 57 11.49 16.48 34.03
CA ARG A 57 10.34 15.92 34.73
C ARG A 57 9.63 14.97 33.78
N HIS A 58 9.16 13.84 34.32
CA HIS A 58 8.27 12.96 33.59
C HIS A 58 7.00 13.71 33.19
N ARG A 59 6.48 13.41 32.00
CA ARG A 59 5.22 13.97 31.50
C ARG A 59 4.06 13.36 32.28
N GLN A 60 2.99 14.12 32.50
CA GLN A 60 1.81 13.66 33.24
C GLN A 60 0.53 14.09 32.52
N TRP A 61 -0.49 13.23 32.58
CA TRP A 61 -1.81 13.47 31.98
C TRP A 61 -2.92 13.02 32.91
N SER A 62 -4.00 13.79 32.98
CA SER A 62 -5.27 13.34 33.54
C SER A 62 -6.11 12.70 32.43
N VAL A 63 -6.57 11.47 32.67
CA VAL A 63 -7.19 10.60 31.67
C VAL A 63 -8.44 9.93 32.25
N THR A 64 -9.32 9.43 31.40
CA THR A 64 -10.41 8.53 31.84
C THR A 64 -10.19 7.14 31.25
N ILE A 65 -10.30 6.12 32.10
CA ILE A 65 -10.00 4.73 31.77
C ILE A 65 -11.21 3.88 32.06
N ALA A 66 -11.74 3.20 31.06
CA ALA A 66 -12.80 2.21 31.24
C ALA A 66 -12.20 0.80 31.11
N VAL A 67 -12.70 -0.13 31.93
CA VAL A 67 -12.30 -1.54 31.92
C VAL A 67 -13.53 -2.39 31.66
N ASN A 68 -13.51 -3.18 30.58
CA ASN A 68 -14.67 -3.91 30.08
C ASN A 68 -15.88 -2.94 29.99
N ASP A 69 -17.01 -3.30 30.57
CA ASP A 69 -18.24 -2.50 30.57
C ASP A 69 -18.42 -1.65 31.85
N ASN A 70 -17.36 -1.50 32.67
CA ASN A 70 -17.40 -0.72 33.90
C ASN A 70 -17.35 0.79 33.61
N ALA A 71 -17.87 1.59 34.55
CA ALA A 71 -17.79 3.05 34.49
C ALA A 71 -16.33 3.53 34.38
N ALA A 72 -16.11 4.56 33.55
CA ALA A 72 -14.78 5.13 33.35
C ALA A 72 -14.29 5.82 34.63
N VAL A 73 -13.09 5.45 35.08
CA VAL A 73 -12.43 5.99 36.27
C VAL A 73 -11.43 7.07 35.84
N PRO A 74 -11.40 8.25 36.47
CA PRO A 74 -10.34 9.23 36.24
C PRO A 74 -9.03 8.72 36.85
N ALA A 75 -7.94 8.76 36.08
CA ALA A 75 -6.60 8.42 36.53
C ALA A 75 -5.62 9.53 36.15
N THR A 76 -4.50 9.62 36.88
CA THR A 76 -3.35 10.43 36.47
C THR A 76 -2.22 9.48 36.08
N ILE A 77 -1.78 9.56 34.83
CA ILE A 77 -0.71 8.73 34.29
C ILE A 77 0.55 9.57 34.19
N THR A 78 1.65 9.04 34.72
CA THR A 78 3.00 9.54 34.56
C THR A 78 3.71 8.70 33.51
N ASP A 79 4.38 9.36 32.57
CA ASP A 79 5.23 8.72 31.58
C ASP A 79 6.35 7.92 32.27
N PRO A 80 6.51 6.60 32.04
CA PRO A 80 7.62 5.86 32.61
C PRO A 80 8.99 6.33 32.12
N PHE A 81 9.06 7.03 30.99
CA PHE A 81 10.31 7.53 30.40
C PHE A 81 10.37 9.06 30.33
N PHE A 82 11.60 9.59 30.38
CA PHE A 82 11.93 10.93 29.91
C PHE A 82 11.96 10.99 28.39
N GLU A 83 11.84 12.20 27.84
CA GLU A 83 11.78 12.39 26.38
C GLU A 83 13.04 11.90 25.64
N ALA A 84 14.21 11.98 26.27
CA ALA A 84 15.46 11.46 25.74
C ALA A 84 15.45 9.92 25.61
N GLU A 85 14.91 9.21 26.61
CA GLU A 85 14.91 7.75 26.68
C GLU A 85 14.10 7.10 25.55
N TYR A 86 13.05 7.75 25.04
CA TYR A 86 12.36 7.27 23.83
C TYR A 86 13.29 7.17 22.61
N LYS A 87 14.30 8.03 22.51
CA LYS A 87 15.27 8.01 21.41
C LYS A 87 16.36 6.96 21.66
N GLU A 88 16.79 6.83 22.91
CA GLU A 88 17.88 5.93 23.33
C GLU A 88 17.43 4.47 23.48
N VAL A 89 16.16 4.24 23.80
CA VAL A 89 15.56 2.92 23.96
C VAL A 89 14.73 2.56 22.73
N PHE A 90 13.55 3.15 22.55
CA PHE A 90 12.64 2.75 21.45
C PHE A 90 13.24 3.02 20.07
N GLU A 91 13.69 4.24 19.77
CA GLU A 91 14.24 4.51 18.43
C GLU A 91 15.56 3.78 18.17
N HIS A 92 16.41 3.52 19.17
CA HIS A 92 17.63 2.74 18.96
C HIS A 92 17.30 1.27 18.68
N TYR A 93 16.47 0.65 19.52
CA TYR A 93 15.97 -0.72 19.35
C TYR A 93 15.30 -0.93 17.97
N LEU A 94 14.58 0.07 17.48
CA LEU A 94 13.83 0.03 16.22
C LEU A 94 14.60 0.56 14.99
N ARG A 95 15.72 1.28 15.16
CA ARG A 95 16.56 1.77 14.03
C ARG A 95 17.73 0.85 13.74
N ASP A 96 18.41 0.33 14.76
CA ASP A 96 19.49 -0.65 14.57
C ASP A 96 18.97 -1.94 13.94
N SER A 97 17.67 -2.18 14.07
CA SER A 97 16.95 -3.31 13.51
C SER A 97 16.38 -3.07 12.10
N ASP A 98 16.27 -1.83 11.59
CA ASP A 98 15.71 -1.50 10.26
C ASP A 98 16.64 -0.71 9.32
N ARG A 99 17.77 -0.14 9.79
CA ARG A 99 18.72 0.60 8.93
C ARG A 99 20.18 0.40 9.36
N PRO A 100 21.02 -0.29 8.57
CA PRO A 100 22.46 -0.20 8.77
C PRO A 100 22.92 1.23 8.46
N ARG A 101 23.45 1.95 9.46
CA ARG A 101 24.10 3.25 9.24
C ARG A 101 25.29 3.05 8.30
N TRP A 102 25.27 3.71 7.13
CA TRP A 102 26.40 3.73 6.20
C TRP A 102 26.94 5.16 6.03
N SER A 103 27.79 5.58 6.97
CA SER A 103 29.09 6.10 6.56
C SER A 103 30.12 5.01 6.86
N ALA A 104 31.09 4.79 5.97
CA ALA A 104 32.12 3.76 6.17
C ALA A 104 32.97 4.03 7.43
N GLU A 105 33.06 5.29 7.85
CA GLU A 105 33.77 5.75 9.05
C GLU A 105 33.02 5.39 10.35
N SER A 106 31.68 5.40 10.35
CA SER A 106 30.89 5.02 11.54
C SER A 106 30.88 3.49 11.79
N MET A 107 31.12 2.69 10.75
CA MET A 107 31.10 1.22 10.86
C MET A 107 32.26 0.62 11.66
N SER A 108 33.35 1.35 11.91
CA SER A 108 34.50 0.82 12.66
C SER A 108 34.52 1.14 14.15
N MET A 109 33.56 1.91 14.68
CA MET A 109 33.58 2.32 16.10
C MET A 109 32.42 1.82 16.97
N THR A 110 31.23 1.52 16.44
CA THR A 110 30.07 1.17 17.31
C THR A 110 29.65 -0.30 17.32
N LEU A 111 30.17 -1.15 16.43
CA LEU A 111 29.79 -2.58 16.34
C LEU A 111 30.90 -3.56 16.71
N GLN A 112 32.08 -3.09 17.13
CA GLN A 112 33.16 -3.94 17.65
C GLN A 112 33.35 -3.86 19.18
N GLU A 113 32.63 -3.00 19.90
CA GLU A 113 32.83 -2.79 21.35
C GLU A 113 31.63 -3.11 22.27
N ARG A 114 30.45 -3.50 21.76
CA ARG A 114 29.39 -4.09 22.60
C ARG A 114 28.74 -5.30 21.93
N GLY A 115 28.80 -6.44 22.64
CA GLY A 115 28.19 -7.70 22.24
C GLY A 115 26.67 -7.71 22.39
N GLY A 116 26.07 -8.90 22.25
CA GLY A 116 24.62 -9.11 22.19
C GLY A 116 23.80 -8.67 23.41
N ASP A 117 24.48 -8.29 24.51
CA ASP A 117 23.88 -7.76 25.74
C ASP A 117 23.12 -6.44 25.52
N GLY A 118 23.55 -5.61 24.56
CA GLY A 118 22.98 -4.28 24.34
C GLY A 118 21.48 -4.30 24.01
N VAL A 119 21.08 -5.10 23.02
CA VAL A 119 19.67 -5.18 22.59
C VAL A 119 18.79 -5.85 23.64
N SER A 120 19.32 -6.84 24.38
CA SER A 120 18.57 -7.50 25.47
C SER A 120 18.32 -6.54 26.64
N HIS A 121 19.28 -5.65 26.93
CA HIS A 121 19.07 -4.57 27.91
C HIS A 121 17.96 -3.59 27.48
N LEU A 122 17.87 -3.25 26.20
CA LEU A 122 16.76 -2.42 25.69
C LEU A 122 15.41 -3.13 25.82
N GLU A 123 15.35 -4.44 25.56
CA GLU A 123 14.13 -5.25 25.74
C GLU A 123 13.70 -5.28 27.22
N ASP A 124 14.63 -5.38 28.16
CA ASP A 124 14.34 -5.27 29.59
C ASP A 124 13.82 -3.87 29.99
N LEU A 125 14.32 -2.79 29.38
CA LEU A 125 13.80 -1.44 29.60
C LEU A 125 12.38 -1.27 29.02
N ILE A 126 12.13 -1.81 27.83
CA ILE A 126 10.80 -1.81 27.19
C ILE A 126 9.79 -2.62 28.02
N ARG A 127 10.21 -3.77 28.57
CA ARG A 127 9.39 -4.58 29.48
C ARG A 127 9.06 -3.82 30.76
N LYS A 128 10.06 -3.21 31.42
CA LYS A 128 9.86 -2.39 32.62
C LYS A 128 8.94 -1.20 32.38
N TYR A 129 9.03 -0.55 31.21
CA TYR A 129 8.09 0.51 30.81
C TYR A 129 6.64 0.00 30.81
N GLY A 130 6.38 -1.21 30.28
CA GLY A 130 5.05 -1.82 30.31
C GLY A 130 4.58 -2.17 31.73
N GLU A 131 5.48 -2.73 32.55
CA GLU A 131 5.23 -3.04 33.97
C GLU A 131 4.90 -1.78 34.79
N GLU A 132 5.57 -0.65 34.52
CA GLU A 132 5.33 0.63 35.20
C GLU A 132 4.08 1.38 34.70
N LEU A 133 3.68 1.20 33.43
CA LEU A 133 2.33 1.61 33.02
C LEU A 133 1.26 0.79 33.75
N TRP A 134 1.48 -0.52 33.89
CA TRP A 134 0.52 -1.38 34.58
C TRP A 134 0.41 -1.05 36.08
N SER A 135 1.53 -0.80 36.77
CA SER A 135 1.54 -0.48 38.21
C SER A 135 0.67 0.75 38.54
N GLN A 136 0.66 1.75 37.66
CA GLN A 136 -0.17 2.95 37.77
C GLN A 136 -1.65 2.68 37.48
N LEU A 137 -1.95 1.72 36.61
CA LEU A 137 -3.33 1.31 36.31
C LEU A 137 -3.94 0.44 37.40
N GLU A 138 -3.20 -0.54 37.92
CA GLU A 138 -3.66 -1.49 38.94
C GLU A 138 -4.12 -0.77 40.22
N GLN A 139 -3.46 0.32 40.61
CA GLN A 139 -3.85 1.16 41.74
C GLN A 139 -5.23 1.83 41.59
N ASN A 140 -5.71 2.01 40.36
CA ASN A 140 -6.93 2.77 40.03
C ASN A 140 -8.08 1.88 39.52
N LEU A 141 -7.84 0.58 39.26
CA LEU A 141 -8.77 -0.30 38.55
C LEU A 141 -9.22 -1.49 39.40
N ASN A 142 -10.52 -1.56 39.68
CA ASN A 142 -11.14 -2.72 40.29
C ASN A 142 -11.45 -3.78 39.23
N PHE A 143 -10.67 -4.86 39.21
CA PHE A 143 -10.95 -6.03 38.37
C PHE A 143 -11.93 -6.99 39.06
N SER A 144 -12.83 -7.60 38.26
CA SER A 144 -13.67 -8.69 38.77
C SER A 144 -12.80 -9.93 39.05
N PRO A 145 -12.95 -10.60 40.21
CA PRO A 145 -12.08 -11.71 40.61
C PRO A 145 -12.13 -12.93 39.67
N ASP A 146 -13.20 -13.05 38.88
CA ASP A 146 -13.44 -14.17 37.95
C ASP A 146 -13.12 -13.84 36.48
N ALA A 147 -12.65 -12.62 36.17
CA ALA A 147 -12.39 -12.19 34.79
C ALA A 147 -11.06 -12.75 34.24
N THR A 148 -11.15 -13.65 33.27
CA THR A 148 -9.97 -14.21 32.58
C THR A 148 -9.42 -13.31 31.47
N GLU A 149 -10.29 -12.50 30.85
CA GLU A 149 -9.93 -11.50 29.84
C GLU A 149 -10.29 -10.09 30.30
N CYS A 150 -9.43 -9.12 30.01
CA CYS A 150 -9.59 -7.71 30.36
C CYS A 150 -9.41 -6.82 29.13
N GLN A 151 -10.37 -5.94 28.85
CA GLN A 151 -10.30 -4.90 27.84
C GLN A 151 -10.13 -3.53 28.52
N ILE A 152 -9.02 -2.86 28.26
CA ILE A 152 -8.75 -1.49 28.71
C ILE A 152 -9.05 -0.53 27.57
N TYR A 153 -9.75 0.55 27.88
CA TYR A 153 -10.02 1.66 26.99
C TYR A 153 -9.36 2.92 27.54
N ILE A 154 -8.34 3.44 26.85
CA ILE A 154 -7.66 4.68 27.21
C ILE A 154 -8.35 5.82 26.46
N VAL A 155 -9.09 6.68 27.16
CA VAL A 155 -9.87 7.76 26.54
C VAL A 155 -9.13 9.09 26.66
N GLU A 156 -8.69 9.61 25.50
CA GLU A 156 -8.22 10.99 25.34
C GLU A 156 -9.43 11.90 25.10
N SER A 157 -9.68 12.84 26.02
CA SER A 157 -10.74 13.85 25.87
C SER A 157 -10.28 14.97 24.95
N ALA A 158 -11.16 15.50 24.09
CA ALA A 158 -10.85 16.72 23.35
C ALA A 158 -10.60 17.90 24.32
N PRO A 159 -9.65 18.81 24.02
CA PRO A 159 -9.45 20.02 24.81
C PRO A 159 -10.72 20.87 24.79
N ALA A 160 -11.05 21.48 25.93
CA ALA A 160 -12.30 22.21 26.10
C ALA A 160 -12.34 23.44 25.16
N PRO A 161 -13.50 23.77 24.54
CA PRO A 161 -13.64 24.96 23.71
C PRO A 161 -13.64 26.22 24.59
N GLY A 162 -12.43 26.69 24.92
CA GLY A 162 -12.17 27.85 25.78
C GLY A 162 -10.68 28.14 25.99
N ASP A 163 -9.83 27.11 26.04
CA ASP A 163 -8.39 27.27 26.32
C ASP A 163 -7.59 27.97 25.21
N ASN A 164 -8.19 28.19 24.03
CA ASN A 164 -7.58 28.91 22.91
C ASN A 164 -7.71 30.45 23.00
N ALA A 165 -8.27 31.00 24.09
CA ALA A 165 -8.57 32.43 24.21
C ALA A 165 -7.37 33.31 24.64
N ASN A 166 -6.32 32.73 25.22
CA ASN A 166 -5.05 33.41 25.49
C ASN A 166 -4.01 32.97 24.46
N GLY A 167 -3.31 33.93 23.83
CA GLY A 167 -2.39 33.74 22.70
C GLY A 167 -1.08 32.96 22.98
N THR A 168 -1.08 32.06 23.96
CA THR A 168 -0.12 30.97 24.09
C THR A 168 -0.57 29.79 23.24
N SER A 169 0.37 29.16 22.53
CA SER A 169 0.15 28.08 21.56
C SER A 169 -0.77 26.96 22.06
N PRO A 170 -1.59 26.35 21.19
CA PRO A 170 -2.56 25.32 21.59
C PRO A 170 -1.86 24.13 22.24
N GLY A 171 -2.21 23.85 23.51
CA GLY A 171 -1.86 22.62 24.24
C GLY A 171 -0.44 22.09 23.97
N SER A 172 0.59 22.84 24.37
CA SER A 172 2.01 22.68 23.98
C SER A 172 2.73 21.38 24.42
N GLY A 173 2.02 20.25 24.55
CA GLY A 173 2.58 18.95 24.90
C GLY A 173 1.94 17.80 24.11
N PRO A 174 2.62 16.64 24.03
CA PRO A 174 2.06 15.45 23.40
C PRO A 174 0.79 14.95 24.07
N GLY A 175 -0.12 14.38 23.27
CA GLY A 175 -1.33 13.73 23.80
C GLY A 175 -1.01 12.43 24.55
N ILE A 176 -1.96 11.92 25.32
CA ILE A 176 -1.77 10.67 26.09
C ILE A 176 -1.47 9.47 25.20
N HIS A 177 -1.93 9.52 23.94
CA HIS A 177 -1.63 8.51 22.93
C HIS A 177 -0.18 8.58 22.40
N CYS A 178 0.71 9.37 23.02
CA CYS A 178 2.15 9.24 22.79
C CYS A 178 2.76 8.00 23.46
N LEU A 179 2.12 7.42 24.49
CA LEU A 179 2.63 6.28 25.25
C LEU A 179 2.47 4.94 24.49
N ALA A 180 3.34 3.98 24.80
CA ALA A 180 3.34 2.62 24.23
C ALA A 180 2.30 1.69 24.89
N TRP A 181 1.03 2.07 24.84
CA TRP A 181 -0.09 1.41 25.52
C TRP A 181 -0.21 -0.10 25.26
N GLU A 182 0.14 -0.54 24.05
CA GLU A 182 0.07 -1.92 23.60
C GLU A 182 1.03 -2.85 24.36
N LEU A 183 2.08 -2.32 25.02
CA LEU A 183 2.98 -3.12 25.86
C LEU A 183 2.26 -3.78 27.05
N LEU A 184 1.15 -3.20 27.52
CA LEU A 184 0.33 -3.80 28.58
C LEU A 184 -0.17 -5.20 28.20
N GLU A 185 -0.35 -5.51 26.91
CA GLU A 185 -0.84 -6.82 26.44
C GLU A 185 0.19 -7.95 26.65
N ALA A 186 1.46 -7.60 26.94
CA ALA A 186 2.51 -8.54 27.31
C ALA A 186 2.83 -8.58 28.82
N VAL A 187 2.24 -7.70 29.64
CA VAL A 187 2.45 -7.70 31.10
C VAL A 187 1.81 -8.95 31.71
N HIS A 188 2.56 -9.64 32.58
CA HIS A 188 2.04 -10.80 33.29
C HIS A 188 1.20 -10.36 34.50
N VAL A 189 -0.12 -10.43 34.37
CA VAL A 189 -1.06 -10.04 35.43
C VAL A 189 -1.56 -11.29 36.17
N THR A 190 -1.33 -11.33 37.48
CA THR A 190 -1.77 -12.46 38.31
C THR A 190 -3.29 -12.65 38.21
N ARG A 191 -3.74 -13.86 37.87
CA ARG A 191 -5.14 -14.29 37.64
C ARG A 191 -5.81 -13.88 36.32
N MET A 192 -5.22 -13.00 35.51
CA MET A 192 -5.73 -12.69 34.16
C MET A 192 -4.87 -13.38 33.09
N SER A 193 -5.51 -14.00 32.11
CA SER A 193 -4.79 -14.69 31.02
C SER A 193 -4.64 -13.85 29.75
N LYS A 194 -5.46 -12.81 29.56
CA LYS A 194 -5.33 -11.85 28.45
C LYS A 194 -5.72 -10.43 28.85
N LEU A 195 -4.85 -9.48 28.51
CA LEU A 195 -5.11 -8.05 28.57
C LEU A 195 -5.14 -7.52 27.12
N ARG A 196 -6.12 -6.68 26.82
CA ARG A 196 -6.30 -5.98 25.54
C ARG A 196 -6.36 -4.48 25.75
N VAL A 197 -5.81 -3.69 24.83
CA VAL A 197 -5.87 -2.23 24.88
C VAL A 197 -6.44 -1.64 23.60
N THR A 198 -7.35 -0.67 23.79
CA THR A 198 -7.93 0.13 22.70
C THR A 198 -7.74 1.60 23.04
N ARG A 199 -7.15 2.37 22.11
CA ARG A 199 -7.04 3.83 22.23
C ARG A 199 -8.36 4.45 21.77
N ILE A 200 -8.98 5.27 22.62
CA ILE A 200 -10.17 6.04 22.28
C ILE A 200 -9.82 7.53 22.22
N SER A 201 -10.31 8.22 21.20
CA SER A 201 -10.29 9.68 21.15
C SER A 201 -11.72 10.21 21.12
N ASP A 202 -12.05 11.06 22.09
CA ASP A 202 -13.34 11.74 22.23
C ASP A 202 -13.33 13.03 21.41
N VAL A 203 -13.25 12.87 20.08
CA VAL A 203 -13.25 13.97 19.12
C VAL A 203 -14.68 14.18 18.62
N PRO A 204 -15.25 15.40 18.69
CA PRO A 204 -16.62 15.65 18.26
C PRO A 204 -16.80 15.29 16.78
N LEU A 205 -17.97 14.74 16.43
CA LEU A 205 -18.32 14.47 15.04
C LEU A 205 -18.39 15.79 14.25
N PRO A 206 -17.74 15.90 13.08
CA PRO A 206 -18.03 16.97 12.14
C PRO A 206 -19.53 16.98 11.83
N GLN A 207 -20.16 18.15 11.79
CA GLN A 207 -21.56 18.26 11.42
C GLN A 207 -21.76 17.71 10.00
N ARG A 208 -22.37 16.54 9.88
CA ARG A 208 -22.68 15.95 8.59
C ARG A 208 -23.89 16.67 7.97
N PRO A 209 -23.84 17.05 6.68
CA PRO A 209 -25.07 17.34 5.95
C PRO A 209 -26.00 16.12 6.00
N TYR A 210 -27.32 16.34 6.02
CA TYR A 210 -28.33 15.29 6.17
C TYR A 210 -28.36 14.33 4.95
N HIS A 211 -27.46 13.36 4.95
CA HIS A 211 -27.42 12.26 4.00
C HIS A 211 -28.04 11.00 4.60
N ARG A 212 -28.47 10.08 3.72
CA ARG A 212 -28.99 8.77 4.12
C ARG A 212 -27.84 7.97 4.74
N PRO A 213 -27.99 7.39 5.95
CA PRO A 213 -26.92 6.62 6.58
C PRO A 213 -26.53 5.45 5.69
N LEU A 214 -25.25 5.38 5.34
CA LEU A 214 -24.65 4.29 4.58
C LEU A 214 -24.32 3.11 5.52
N PRO A 215 -24.26 1.86 5.03
CA PRO A 215 -23.92 0.72 5.87
C PRO A 215 -22.51 0.84 6.45
N THR A 216 -22.40 0.82 7.78
CA THR A 216 -21.11 0.84 8.48
C THR A 216 -20.37 -0.48 8.34
N LEU A 217 -19.06 -0.49 8.58
CA LEU A 217 -18.29 -1.75 8.60
C LEU A 217 -18.88 -2.77 9.58
N ALA A 218 -19.33 -2.32 10.75
CA ALA A 218 -19.99 -3.17 11.76
C ALA A 218 -21.34 -3.71 11.27
N ALA A 219 -22.14 -2.92 10.55
CA ALA A 219 -23.40 -3.38 9.95
C ALA A 219 -23.16 -4.46 8.88
N VAL A 220 -22.07 -4.36 8.10
CA VAL A 220 -21.68 -5.37 7.10
C VAL A 220 -21.14 -6.65 7.76
N GLN A 221 -20.45 -6.54 8.89
CA GLN A 221 -20.04 -7.69 9.70
C GLN A 221 -21.26 -8.42 10.30
N ALA A 222 -22.23 -7.68 10.82
CA ALA A 222 -23.44 -8.23 11.43
C ALA A 222 -24.43 -8.85 10.41
N ASN A 223 -24.40 -8.43 9.14
CA ASN A 223 -25.35 -8.89 8.12
C ASN A 223 -24.64 -9.68 6.98
N PRO A 224 -24.78 -11.02 6.94
CA PRO A 224 -24.22 -11.87 5.89
C PRO A 224 -24.67 -11.54 4.46
N ALA A 225 -25.81 -10.87 4.27
CA ALA A 225 -26.31 -10.46 2.96
C ALA A 225 -25.61 -9.20 2.41
N LEU A 226 -24.83 -8.49 3.23
CA LEU A 226 -24.03 -7.35 2.81
C LEU A 226 -22.60 -7.78 2.43
N ASN A 227 -22.02 -7.03 1.50
CA ASN A 227 -20.66 -7.20 1.01
C ASN A 227 -19.72 -6.18 1.68
N PHE A 228 -18.51 -6.60 2.01
CA PHE A 228 -17.39 -5.72 2.31
C PHE A 228 -16.92 -5.03 1.02
N HIS A 229 -16.76 -3.71 1.07
CA HIS A 229 -16.12 -2.92 0.04
C HIS A 229 -14.84 -2.34 0.63
N VAL A 230 -13.69 -2.76 0.09
CA VAL A 230 -12.35 -2.37 0.54
C VAL A 230 -11.59 -1.75 -0.62
N LEU A 231 -11.02 -0.57 -0.40
CA LEU A 231 -10.13 0.10 -1.35
C LEU A 231 -8.69 0.00 -0.85
N LEU A 232 -7.79 -0.50 -1.68
CA LEU A 232 -6.35 -0.56 -1.39
C LEU A 232 -5.63 0.52 -2.20
N VAL A 233 -4.75 1.27 -1.54
CA VAL A 233 -3.81 2.22 -2.16
C VAL A 233 -2.41 1.68 -1.97
N VAL A 234 -1.69 1.42 -3.06
CA VAL A 234 -0.29 0.95 -3.01
C VAL A 234 0.60 2.01 -3.67
N ALA A 235 1.53 2.57 -2.90
CA ALA A 235 2.55 3.46 -3.44
C ALA A 235 3.95 3.00 -3.01
N ARG A 236 4.89 3.11 -3.96
CA ARG A 236 6.27 2.64 -3.85
C ARG A 236 7.18 3.58 -4.65
N ASP A 237 8.39 3.80 -4.16
CA ASP A 237 9.42 4.61 -4.80
C ASP A 237 10.40 3.70 -5.55
N PHE A 238 10.26 3.65 -6.86
CA PHE A 238 11.00 2.75 -7.75
C PHE A 238 12.42 3.26 -8.02
N SER A 239 12.73 4.52 -7.64
CA SER A 239 14.06 5.11 -7.80
C SER A 239 15.07 4.66 -6.73
N ARG A 240 14.63 3.94 -5.69
CA ARG A 240 15.49 3.41 -4.63
C ARG A 240 15.92 1.97 -4.90
N HIS A 241 17.17 1.68 -4.56
CA HIS A 241 17.82 0.41 -4.89
C HIS A 241 18.62 -0.15 -3.70
N GLY A 242 19.01 -1.42 -3.78
CA GLY A 242 19.78 -2.07 -2.72
C GLY A 242 19.04 -2.10 -1.38
N ALA A 243 19.67 -1.63 -0.32
CA ALA A 243 19.10 -1.59 1.04
C ALA A 243 18.03 -0.50 1.23
N GLU A 244 17.95 0.50 0.34
CA GLU A 244 16.93 1.57 0.40
C GLU A 244 15.69 1.24 -0.45
N ARG A 245 15.72 0.14 -1.18
CA ARG A 245 14.61 -0.36 -2.00
C ARG A 245 13.38 -0.60 -1.11
N ASP A 246 12.24 -0.07 -1.53
CA ASP A 246 10.98 -0.29 -0.83
C ASP A 246 10.61 -1.81 -0.77
N PRO A 247 9.86 -2.24 0.26
CA PRO A 247 9.38 -3.61 0.34
C PRO A 247 8.44 -3.95 -0.82
N GLU A 248 8.26 -5.25 -1.08
CA GLU A 248 7.30 -5.70 -2.09
C GLU A 248 5.87 -5.18 -1.78
N PRO A 249 5.05 -4.95 -2.81
CA PRO A 249 3.67 -4.49 -2.67
C PRO A 249 2.69 -5.60 -2.25
N ASP A 250 3.17 -6.81 -1.96
CA ASP A 250 2.31 -7.90 -1.49
C ASP A 250 1.95 -7.81 -0.01
N LEU A 251 2.60 -6.97 0.79
CA LEU A 251 2.36 -6.85 2.25
C LEU A 251 0.88 -6.69 2.62
N ALA A 252 0.17 -5.75 1.98
CA ALA A 252 -1.27 -5.57 2.18
C ALA A 252 -2.12 -6.35 1.16
N GLN A 253 -1.64 -6.44 -0.09
CA GLN A 253 -2.40 -7.05 -1.17
C GLN A 253 -2.61 -8.55 -0.98
N TRP A 254 -1.61 -9.27 -0.45
CA TRP A 254 -1.68 -10.72 -0.22
C TRP A 254 -2.72 -11.11 0.84
N PRO A 255 -2.70 -10.55 2.07
CA PRO A 255 -3.77 -10.76 3.04
C PRO A 255 -5.17 -10.46 2.50
N LEU A 256 -5.35 -9.33 1.80
CA LEU A 256 -6.66 -8.95 1.25
C LEU A 256 -7.16 -9.90 0.15
N MET A 257 -6.26 -10.38 -0.71
CA MET A 257 -6.61 -11.37 -1.74
C MET A 257 -6.89 -12.76 -1.14
N ASN A 258 -6.20 -13.14 -0.06
CA ASN A 258 -6.50 -14.36 0.70
C ASN A 258 -7.84 -14.26 1.43
N ALA A 259 -8.10 -13.15 2.13
CA ALA A 259 -9.39 -12.87 2.75
C ALA A 259 -10.52 -12.95 1.71
N ARG A 260 -10.34 -12.38 0.51
CA ARG A 260 -11.29 -12.49 -0.61
C ARG A 260 -11.54 -13.93 -1.04
N ARG A 261 -10.54 -14.82 -1.01
CA ARG A 261 -10.77 -16.26 -1.27
C ARG A 261 -11.59 -16.93 -0.17
N LYS A 262 -11.41 -16.53 1.09
CA LYS A 262 -12.17 -17.08 2.22
C LYS A 262 -13.63 -16.58 2.21
N VAL A 263 -13.87 -15.29 2.01
CA VAL A 263 -15.23 -14.68 2.00
C VAL A 263 -15.93 -14.67 0.63
N HIS A 264 -15.26 -15.14 -0.42
CA HIS A 264 -15.79 -15.29 -1.78
C HIS A 264 -16.40 -13.98 -2.33
N SER A 265 -17.66 -14.02 -2.79
CA SER A 265 -18.37 -12.87 -3.37
C SER A 265 -18.69 -11.76 -2.38
N ARG A 266 -18.53 -11.98 -1.06
CA ARG A 266 -18.77 -10.96 -0.03
C ARG A 266 -17.71 -9.87 0.04
N LEU A 267 -16.62 -9.91 -0.75
CA LEU A 267 -15.61 -8.85 -0.76
C LEU A 267 -15.38 -8.28 -2.17
N LEU A 268 -15.83 -7.04 -2.35
CA LEU A 268 -15.36 -6.14 -3.40
C LEU A 268 -14.04 -5.52 -2.92
N LEU A 269 -12.93 -6.05 -3.41
CA LEU A 269 -11.61 -5.45 -3.28
C LEU A 269 -11.29 -4.69 -4.56
N GLU A 270 -10.97 -3.40 -4.45
CA GLU A 270 -10.45 -2.58 -5.54
C GLU A 270 -9.08 -2.00 -5.16
N VAL A 271 -8.26 -1.65 -6.16
CA VAL A 271 -6.94 -1.04 -5.93
C VAL A 271 -6.80 0.20 -6.78
N VAL A 272 -6.41 1.32 -6.16
CA VAL A 272 -6.13 2.61 -6.81
C VAL A 272 -4.84 2.48 -7.64
N ARG A 273 -4.89 2.87 -8.92
CA ARG A 273 -3.81 2.65 -9.89
C ARG A 273 -3.63 3.81 -10.87
N PRO A 274 -2.44 4.45 -10.93
CA PRO A 274 -1.37 4.39 -9.92
C PRO A 274 -1.88 4.83 -8.53
N GLY A 275 -1.16 4.46 -7.46
CA GLY A 275 -1.51 4.85 -6.09
C GLY A 275 -1.20 6.31 -5.75
N SER A 276 -1.70 7.26 -6.55
CA SER A 276 -1.58 8.71 -6.37
C SER A 276 -2.71 9.27 -5.50
N GLN A 277 -2.55 10.51 -5.03
CA GLN A 277 -3.62 11.23 -4.33
C GLN A 277 -4.78 11.57 -5.29
N GLU A 278 -4.45 11.93 -6.53
CA GLU A 278 -5.38 12.33 -7.58
C GLU A 278 -6.27 11.15 -7.99
N GLU A 279 -5.66 10.01 -8.37
CA GLU A 279 -6.37 8.76 -8.66
C GLU A 279 -7.19 8.23 -7.47
N LEU A 280 -6.77 8.43 -6.21
CA LEU A 280 -7.59 8.09 -5.05
C LEU A 280 -8.88 8.93 -5.02
N ALA A 281 -8.77 10.24 -5.24
CA ALA A 281 -9.92 11.14 -5.26
C ALA A 281 -10.86 10.83 -6.44
N GLU A 282 -10.32 10.62 -7.64
CA GLU A 282 -11.07 10.23 -8.84
C GLU A 282 -11.78 8.87 -8.66
N HIS A 283 -11.08 7.87 -8.11
CA HIS A 283 -11.65 6.53 -7.86
C HIS A 283 -12.86 6.63 -6.91
N LEU A 284 -12.71 7.36 -5.80
CA LEU A 284 -13.81 7.56 -4.85
C LEU A 284 -14.97 8.37 -5.46
N GLU A 285 -14.69 9.39 -6.28
CA GLU A 285 -15.70 10.18 -6.99
C GLU A 285 -16.53 9.33 -7.96
N ILE A 286 -15.86 8.57 -8.82
CA ILE A 286 -16.50 7.68 -9.80
C ILE A 286 -17.34 6.63 -9.07
N ARG A 287 -16.85 6.05 -7.97
CA ARG A 287 -17.59 5.04 -7.20
C ARG A 287 -18.77 5.61 -6.43
N ALA A 288 -18.64 6.78 -5.82
CA ALA A 288 -19.75 7.49 -5.20
C ALA A 288 -20.86 7.81 -6.22
N SER A 289 -20.51 8.28 -7.43
CA SER A 289 -21.47 8.54 -8.51
C SER A 289 -22.21 7.28 -9.00
N GLN A 290 -21.64 6.10 -8.76
CA GLN A 290 -22.23 4.79 -9.07
C GLN A 290 -22.99 4.17 -7.89
N GLY A 291 -23.08 4.85 -6.74
CA GLY A 291 -23.70 4.32 -5.53
C GLY A 291 -22.85 3.27 -4.80
N VAL A 292 -21.53 3.23 -5.05
CA VAL A 292 -20.58 2.32 -4.39
C VAL A 292 -19.83 3.10 -3.32
N HIS A 293 -20.11 2.78 -2.06
CA HIS A 293 -19.40 3.29 -0.88
C HIS A 293 -18.35 2.27 -0.41
N PHE A 294 -17.24 2.74 0.17
CA PHE A 294 -16.20 1.89 0.73
C PHE A 294 -16.19 1.98 2.25
N HIS A 295 -16.27 0.83 2.93
CA HIS A 295 -16.28 0.77 4.39
C HIS A 295 -14.87 0.87 4.98
N LEU A 296 -13.85 0.47 4.22
CA LEU A 296 -12.45 0.49 4.63
C LEU A 296 -11.51 0.92 3.49
N VAL A 297 -10.56 1.81 3.80
CA VAL A 297 -9.42 2.14 2.93
C VAL A 297 -8.11 1.68 3.57
N HIS A 298 -7.30 0.93 2.84
CA HIS A 298 -5.94 0.55 3.25
C HIS A 298 -4.90 1.37 2.49
N PHE A 299 -3.99 2.01 3.21
CA PHE A 299 -2.82 2.70 2.65
C PHE A 299 -1.56 1.89 2.89
N ASP A 300 -1.03 1.27 1.82
CA ASP A 300 0.23 0.55 1.80
C ASP A 300 1.29 1.45 1.15
N LEU A 301 1.86 2.36 1.93
CA LEU A 301 2.79 3.40 1.48
C LEU A 301 3.57 4.03 2.64
N HIS A 302 4.66 4.73 2.37
CA HIS A 302 5.48 5.32 3.43
C HIS A 302 4.82 6.54 4.10
N GLY A 303 4.97 6.64 5.42
CA GLY A 303 4.68 7.85 6.20
C GLY A 303 5.97 8.58 6.59
N ARG A 304 5.91 9.91 6.74
CA ARG A 304 7.01 10.76 7.24
C ARG A 304 6.46 11.93 8.04
N ILE A 305 7.16 12.31 9.11
CA ILE A 305 7.01 13.63 9.73
C ILE A 305 7.99 14.60 9.05
N LYS A 306 7.55 15.82 8.77
CA LYS A 306 8.37 16.91 8.21
C LYS A 306 7.88 18.26 8.71
N GLN A 307 8.79 19.21 8.84
CA GLN A 307 8.43 20.61 9.07
C GLN A 307 7.68 21.18 7.85
N ASP A 308 6.66 21.99 8.11
CA ASP A 308 5.96 22.81 7.13
C ASP A 308 6.66 24.17 6.93
N GLU A 309 6.05 25.06 6.13
CA GLU A 309 6.56 26.42 5.85
C GLU A 309 6.63 27.32 7.10
N LEU A 310 5.94 26.94 8.18
CA LEU A 310 5.90 27.64 9.46
C LEU A 310 6.83 26.99 10.50
N GLY A 311 7.56 25.92 10.12
CA GLY A 311 8.46 25.17 11.00
C GLY A 311 7.77 24.12 11.88
N ASN A 312 6.45 23.94 11.76
CA ASN A 312 5.69 22.97 12.56
C ASN A 312 5.88 21.55 12.02
N GLU A 313 6.05 20.57 12.89
CA GLU A 313 6.06 19.16 12.47
C GLU A 313 4.66 18.72 12.02
N VAL A 314 4.56 18.29 10.75
CA VAL A 314 3.33 17.85 10.11
C VAL A 314 3.54 16.43 9.55
N PRO A 315 2.53 15.53 9.63
CA PRO A 315 2.60 14.21 9.04
C PRO A 315 2.22 14.21 7.55
N TRP A 316 2.98 13.44 6.77
CA TRP A 316 2.85 13.31 5.33
C TRP A 316 2.84 11.84 4.92
N LEU A 317 2.14 11.56 3.82
CA LEU A 317 2.09 10.26 3.15
C LEU A 317 2.79 10.34 1.78
N LEU A 318 3.48 9.27 1.41
CA LEU A 318 4.23 9.19 0.15
C LEU A 318 3.43 8.43 -0.91
N PHE A 319 2.59 9.16 -1.64
CA PHE A 319 1.79 8.65 -2.75
C PHE A 319 2.63 8.53 -4.02
N ALA A 320 2.21 7.68 -4.95
CA ALA A 320 2.85 7.55 -6.26
C ALA A 320 2.68 8.88 -7.02
N LYS A 321 3.73 9.33 -7.72
CA LYS A 321 3.63 10.52 -8.57
C LYS A 321 2.82 10.18 -9.82
N GLN A 322 1.74 10.93 -10.05
CA GLN A 322 1.00 10.88 -11.31
C GLN A 322 1.89 11.40 -12.46
N ASN A 323 2.20 10.54 -13.43
CA ASN A 323 3.03 10.90 -14.57
C ASN A 323 2.18 11.41 -15.73
N HIS A 324 1.85 12.70 -15.70
CA HIS A 324 1.43 13.45 -16.90
C HIS A 324 2.62 13.72 -17.83
N VAL A 325 3.31 12.66 -18.26
CA VAL A 325 4.46 12.77 -19.16
C VAL A 325 3.93 13.09 -20.56
N PRO A 326 4.30 14.23 -21.18
CA PRO A 326 3.98 14.47 -22.59
C PRO A 326 4.63 13.36 -23.42
N ARG A 327 3.89 12.81 -24.40
CA ARG A 327 4.26 11.63 -25.24
C ARG A 327 5.64 11.68 -25.94
N THR A 328 6.37 12.78 -25.83
CA THR A 328 7.71 13.02 -26.37
C THR A 328 8.86 12.73 -25.40
N HIS A 329 8.59 12.69 -24.09
CA HIS A 329 9.61 12.42 -23.07
C HIS A 329 9.50 10.96 -22.63
N GLY A 330 10.61 10.21 -22.66
CA GLY A 330 10.61 8.77 -22.40
C GLY A 330 10.25 8.41 -20.95
N TYR A 331 10.02 7.11 -20.70
CA TYR A 331 9.70 6.59 -19.37
C TYR A 331 10.64 7.10 -18.27
N GLN A 332 10.03 7.75 -17.28
CA GLN A 332 10.66 8.10 -16.01
C GLN A 332 10.30 7.03 -14.98
N VAL A 333 11.31 6.59 -14.21
CA VAL A 333 11.13 5.65 -13.10
C VAL A 333 10.12 6.24 -12.10
N PRO A 334 9.07 5.51 -11.68
CA PRO A 334 8.04 6.06 -10.82
C PRO A 334 8.61 6.47 -9.46
N GLN A 335 8.37 7.73 -9.10
CA GLN A 335 8.76 8.31 -7.81
C GLN A 335 7.52 8.50 -6.93
N THR A 336 7.75 8.86 -5.67
CA THR A 336 6.67 9.27 -4.75
C THR A 336 6.67 10.78 -4.52
N HIS A 337 5.49 11.37 -4.37
CA HIS A 337 5.29 12.75 -3.90
C HIS A 337 4.81 12.76 -2.46
N LEU A 338 4.88 13.92 -1.80
CA LEU A 338 4.38 14.10 -0.42
C LEU A 338 2.98 14.72 -0.44
N ALA A 339 2.03 14.05 0.20
CA ALA A 339 0.68 14.56 0.46
C ALA A 339 0.49 14.81 1.96
N LYS A 340 -0.09 15.94 2.38
CA LYS A 340 -0.35 16.19 3.82
C LYS A 340 -1.43 15.26 4.32
N ALA A 341 -1.30 14.80 5.56
CA ALA A 341 -2.33 13.98 6.22
C ALA A 341 -3.74 14.61 6.17
N ALA A 342 -3.83 15.93 6.42
CA ALA A 342 -5.10 16.66 6.44
C ALA A 342 -5.79 16.67 5.06
N ASP A 343 -5.03 16.82 3.97
CA ASP A 343 -5.58 16.83 2.61
C ASP A 343 -6.20 15.47 2.26
N ILE A 344 -5.51 14.38 2.60
CA ILE A 344 -6.00 13.01 2.41
C ILE A 344 -7.21 12.73 3.31
N ALA A 345 -7.16 13.16 4.57
CA ALA A 345 -8.27 13.00 5.50
C ALA A 345 -9.53 13.76 5.03
N ALA A 346 -9.38 14.94 4.43
CA ALA A 346 -10.47 15.69 3.83
C ALA A 346 -11.07 15.00 2.57
N VAL A 347 -10.26 14.31 1.77
CA VAL A 347 -10.75 13.44 0.68
C VAL A 347 -11.57 12.28 1.24
N LEU A 348 -11.07 11.58 2.27
CA LEU A 348 -11.79 10.45 2.90
C LEU A 348 -13.09 10.88 3.58
N ALA A 349 -13.10 12.06 4.21
CA ALA A 349 -14.28 12.66 4.85
C ALA A 349 -15.42 12.89 3.85
N ARG A 350 -15.10 13.40 2.65
CA ARG A 350 -16.07 13.68 1.57
C ARG A 350 -16.86 12.45 1.14
N TYR A 351 -16.26 11.26 1.26
CA TYR A 351 -16.85 9.99 0.84
C TYR A 351 -17.23 9.10 2.04
N GLU A 352 -17.35 9.68 3.23
CA GLU A 352 -17.79 9.03 4.47
C GLU A 352 -17.03 7.73 4.79
N ILE A 353 -15.71 7.70 4.58
CA ILE A 353 -14.88 6.54 4.89
C ILE A 353 -14.73 6.37 6.40
N GLU A 354 -15.25 5.27 6.95
CA GLU A 354 -15.31 5.06 8.40
C GLU A 354 -14.10 4.34 8.99
N SER A 355 -13.43 3.49 8.23
CA SER A 355 -12.31 2.68 8.72
C SER A 355 -11.09 2.82 7.83
N VAL A 356 -9.91 2.99 8.43
CA VAL A 356 -8.65 3.16 7.72
C VAL A 356 -7.57 2.28 8.32
N VAL A 357 -6.75 1.67 7.47
CA VAL A 357 -5.53 0.96 7.85
C VAL A 357 -4.34 1.66 7.21
N LEU A 358 -3.37 2.07 8.03
CA LEU A 358 -2.20 2.83 7.63
C LEU A 358 -0.96 1.95 7.81
N ASN A 359 -0.60 1.19 6.77
CA ASN A 359 0.71 0.55 6.70
C ASN A 359 1.77 1.61 6.31
N ALA A 360 1.95 2.60 7.19
CA ALA A 360 2.79 3.76 7.00
C ALA A 360 3.54 4.07 8.31
N CYS A 361 4.88 4.01 8.28
CA CYS A 361 5.72 4.33 9.44
C CYS A 361 5.39 5.71 10.02
N LEU A 362 5.47 5.86 11.36
CA LEU A 362 5.17 7.10 12.09
C LEU A 362 3.72 7.62 11.96
N SER A 363 2.78 6.84 11.41
CA SER A 363 1.38 7.28 11.26
C SER A 363 0.61 7.46 12.58
N ALA A 364 1.14 6.94 13.70
CA ALA A 364 0.63 7.22 15.05
C ALA A 364 1.62 8.02 15.91
N TYR A 365 2.58 8.73 15.30
CA TYR A 365 3.55 9.56 16.02
C TYR A 365 2.87 10.77 16.68
N ASN A 366 2.83 10.80 18.01
CA ASN A 366 2.16 11.84 18.81
C ASN A 366 3.12 12.46 19.84
N ARG A 367 4.41 12.66 19.49
CA ARG A 367 5.41 13.16 20.46
C ARG A 367 5.50 14.68 20.54
N SER A 368 5.13 15.39 19.48
CA SER A 368 5.19 16.85 19.41
C SER A 368 3.78 17.50 19.42
N GLY A 369 2.76 16.71 19.75
CA GLY A 369 1.34 17.12 19.79
C GLY A 369 0.43 16.22 18.95
N SER A 370 -0.88 16.26 19.20
CA SER A 370 -1.86 15.44 18.48
C SER A 370 -1.90 15.76 16.97
N ALA A 371 -1.51 16.98 16.58
CA ALA A 371 -1.33 17.40 15.19
C ALA A 371 -0.20 16.67 14.43
N THR A 372 0.74 16.00 15.11
CA THR A 372 1.73 15.15 14.44
C THR A 372 1.20 13.74 14.12
N SER A 373 0.09 13.34 14.76
CA SER A 373 -0.47 11.99 14.62
C SER A 373 -1.44 11.93 13.45
N LEU A 374 -1.04 11.24 12.38
CA LEU A 374 -1.87 11.05 11.20
C LEU A 374 -3.18 10.31 11.54
N ALA A 375 -3.12 9.34 12.45
CA ALA A 375 -4.31 8.68 12.98
C ALA A 375 -5.27 9.67 13.68
N HIS A 376 -4.75 10.58 14.51
CA HIS A 376 -5.59 11.56 15.20
C HIS A 376 -6.21 12.59 14.21
N ILE A 377 -5.47 13.03 13.19
CA ILE A 377 -6.02 13.86 12.09
C ILE A 377 -7.19 13.15 11.39
N PHE A 378 -7.07 11.85 11.11
CA PHE A 378 -8.14 11.09 10.47
C PHE A 378 -9.37 10.97 11.39
N LEU A 379 -9.16 10.82 12.71
CA LEU A 379 -10.22 10.88 13.73
C LEU A 379 -10.82 12.28 13.94
N GLN A 380 -10.16 13.36 13.50
CA GLN A 380 -10.75 14.71 13.45
C GLN A 380 -11.63 14.92 12.21
N HIS A 381 -11.31 14.26 11.09
CA HIS A 381 -12.01 14.48 9.82
C HIS A 381 -13.21 13.55 9.55
N GLY A 382 -13.53 12.59 10.43
CA GLY A 382 -14.74 11.77 10.32
C GLY A 382 -14.52 10.27 10.37
N VAL A 383 -13.29 9.80 10.18
CA VAL A 383 -12.93 8.36 10.30
C VAL A 383 -13.21 7.87 11.72
N CYS A 384 -13.82 6.70 11.87
CA CYS A 384 -14.21 6.12 13.15
C CYS A 384 -13.17 5.13 13.70
N ASN A 385 -12.51 4.36 12.84
CA ASN A 385 -11.49 3.39 13.22
C ASN A 385 -10.20 3.60 12.44
N VAL A 386 -9.05 3.62 13.12
CA VAL A 386 -7.74 3.74 12.48
C VAL A 386 -6.76 2.70 13.05
N SER A 387 -6.17 1.88 12.19
CA SER A 387 -4.97 1.09 12.50
C SER A 387 -3.75 1.81 11.94
N ALA A 388 -2.68 1.94 12.72
CA ALA A 388 -1.53 2.77 12.41
C ALA A 388 -0.22 2.21 13.03
N MET A 389 0.91 2.79 12.61
CA MET A 389 2.24 2.40 13.08
C MET A 389 2.85 3.50 13.95
N TRP A 390 3.21 3.17 15.20
CA TRP A 390 3.74 4.14 16.16
C TRP A 390 5.15 4.63 15.80
N PHE A 391 6.01 3.73 15.34
CA PHE A 391 7.40 4.02 14.91
C PHE A 391 7.68 3.49 13.49
N PHE A 392 8.96 3.33 13.14
CA PHE A 392 9.39 2.49 12.03
C PHE A 392 9.07 1.03 12.35
N VAL A 393 8.60 0.29 11.33
CA VAL A 393 8.15 -1.09 11.46
C VAL A 393 8.74 -1.93 10.33
N HIS A 394 9.19 -3.14 10.66
CA HIS A 394 9.76 -4.06 9.69
C HIS A 394 8.66 -4.80 8.92
N TRP A 395 8.96 -5.17 7.68
CA TRP A 395 7.98 -5.77 6.77
C TRP A 395 7.45 -7.13 7.27
N GLN A 396 8.22 -7.88 8.06
CA GLN A 396 7.75 -9.14 8.67
C GLN A 396 6.68 -8.90 9.74
N THR A 397 6.88 -7.89 10.59
CA THR A 397 5.94 -7.44 11.62
C THR A 397 4.60 -7.11 10.96
N VAL A 398 4.65 -6.29 9.91
CA VAL A 398 3.49 -5.91 9.08
C VAL A 398 2.83 -7.13 8.43
N ALA A 399 3.61 -8.03 7.84
CA ALA A 399 3.07 -9.21 7.16
C ALA A 399 2.33 -10.14 8.12
N THR A 400 2.90 -10.40 9.32
CA THR A 400 2.25 -11.22 10.36
C THR A 400 1.00 -10.52 10.91
N TYR A 401 1.07 -9.20 11.16
CA TYR A 401 -0.08 -8.42 11.62
C TYR A 401 -1.23 -8.43 10.60
N LEU A 402 -0.96 -8.06 9.34
CA LEU A 402 -2.00 -7.88 8.33
C LEU A 402 -2.66 -9.21 7.89
N ASP A 403 -1.92 -10.31 7.85
CA ASP A 403 -2.49 -11.64 7.52
C ASP A 403 -3.53 -12.06 8.56
N THR A 404 -3.21 -11.93 9.85
CA THR A 404 -4.15 -12.25 10.95
C THR A 404 -5.25 -11.19 11.10
N PHE A 405 -4.90 -9.91 11.02
CA PHE A 405 -5.84 -8.79 11.14
C PHE A 405 -6.97 -8.88 10.11
N TYR A 406 -6.64 -9.12 8.84
CA TYR A 406 -7.67 -9.23 7.81
C TYR A 406 -8.47 -10.53 7.86
N ASP A 407 -7.89 -11.62 8.36
CA ASP A 407 -8.66 -12.85 8.61
C ASP A 407 -9.70 -12.64 9.71
N GLU A 408 -9.28 -12.06 10.84
CA GLU A 408 -10.19 -11.79 11.96
C GLU A 408 -11.23 -10.73 11.60
N LEU A 409 -10.84 -9.65 10.91
CA LEU A 409 -11.76 -8.56 10.54
C LEU A 409 -12.80 -8.99 9.49
N LEU A 410 -12.39 -9.68 8.42
CA LEU A 410 -13.22 -9.92 7.24
C LEU A 410 -13.82 -11.33 7.21
N TYR A 411 -13.05 -12.35 7.60
CA TYR A 411 -13.51 -13.74 7.58
C TYR A 411 -14.21 -14.13 8.90
N HIS A 412 -13.59 -13.86 10.06
CA HIS A 412 -14.21 -14.09 11.37
C HIS A 412 -15.12 -12.93 11.86
N CYS A 413 -15.24 -11.86 11.07
CA CYS A 413 -16.13 -10.72 11.32
C CYS A 413 -15.96 -10.08 12.72
N LYS A 414 -14.74 -10.07 13.27
CA LYS A 414 -14.45 -9.47 14.59
C LYS A 414 -14.49 -7.94 14.55
N PRO A 415 -14.85 -7.27 15.66
CA PRO A 415 -14.68 -5.81 15.78
C PRO A 415 -13.24 -5.38 15.49
N PHE A 416 -13.07 -4.18 14.92
CA PHE A 416 -11.79 -3.68 14.41
C PHE A 416 -10.65 -3.71 15.44
N HIS A 417 -10.93 -3.35 16.70
CA HIS A 417 -9.94 -3.39 17.78
C HIS A 417 -9.60 -4.83 18.22
N ILE A 418 -10.54 -5.78 18.15
CA ILE A 418 -10.30 -7.20 18.45
C ILE A 418 -9.45 -7.87 17.36
N ALA A 419 -9.68 -7.53 16.09
CA ALA A 419 -8.86 -8.00 14.97
C ALA A 419 -7.40 -7.50 15.10
N ALA A 420 -7.21 -6.26 15.53
CA ALA A 420 -5.89 -5.69 15.83
C ALA A 420 -5.22 -6.35 17.04
N HIS A 421 -6.02 -6.60 18.09
CA HIS A 421 -5.83 -7.63 19.09
C HIS A 421 -5.03 -8.84 18.56
N GLN A 422 -5.72 -9.68 17.78
CA GLN A 422 -5.16 -10.92 17.26
C GLN A 422 -3.95 -10.70 16.33
N GLY A 423 -3.91 -9.59 15.59
CA GLY A 423 -2.74 -9.19 14.80
C GLY A 423 -1.48 -8.99 15.64
N ARG A 424 -1.60 -8.37 16.82
CA ARG A 424 -0.48 -8.24 17.78
C ARG A 424 -0.14 -9.58 18.43
N GLU A 425 -1.14 -10.36 18.82
CA GLU A 425 -0.93 -11.72 19.35
C GLU A 425 -0.15 -12.62 18.37
N ALA A 426 -0.45 -12.54 17.08
CA ALA A 426 0.26 -13.26 16.04
C ALA A 426 1.74 -12.85 15.94
N ILE A 427 2.07 -11.56 16.12
CA ILE A 427 3.47 -11.10 16.22
C ILE A 427 4.12 -11.67 17.48
N ARG A 428 3.45 -11.71 18.63
CA ARG A 428 4.01 -12.30 19.86
C ARG A 428 4.27 -13.80 19.74
N GLN A 429 3.41 -14.53 19.02
CA GLN A 429 3.57 -15.97 18.75
C GLN A 429 4.58 -16.26 17.64
N LYS A 430 4.83 -15.30 16.75
CA LYS A 430 5.79 -15.40 15.65
C LYS A 430 6.58 -14.09 15.53
N PRO A 431 7.56 -13.87 16.43
CA PRO A 431 8.34 -12.64 16.48
C PRO A 431 9.08 -12.37 15.17
N THR A 432 9.37 -11.09 14.95
CA THR A 432 10.16 -10.65 13.80
C THR A 432 11.61 -11.13 13.95
N SER A 433 12.12 -11.87 12.96
CA SER A 433 13.48 -12.42 13.01
C SER A 433 14.41 -11.64 12.07
N ARG A 434 15.40 -10.97 12.66
CA ARG A 434 16.38 -10.12 11.96
C ARG A 434 17.79 -10.65 12.27
N THR A 435 18.56 -10.94 11.22
CA THR A 435 19.89 -11.60 11.32
C THR A 435 19.92 -12.85 12.23
N GLY A 436 18.81 -13.58 12.34
CA GLY A 436 18.67 -14.77 13.19
C GLY A 436 18.29 -14.51 14.66
N ARG A 437 18.17 -13.23 15.09
CA ARG A 437 17.62 -12.85 16.41
C ARG A 437 16.15 -12.47 16.28
N GLU A 438 15.33 -12.91 17.23
CA GLU A 438 13.94 -12.48 17.39
C GLU A 438 13.84 -11.13 18.11
N TYR A 439 12.88 -10.30 17.70
CA TYR A 439 12.61 -8.97 18.26
C TYR A 439 11.15 -8.88 18.72
N GLN A 440 10.91 -8.24 19.87
CA GLN A 440 9.59 -7.95 20.40
C GLN A 440 9.07 -6.63 19.81
N ASP A 441 8.37 -6.69 18.67
CA ASP A 441 7.88 -5.50 17.96
C ASP A 441 6.35 -5.46 17.75
N PHE A 442 5.60 -6.27 18.50
CA PHE A 442 4.13 -6.33 18.47
C PHE A 442 3.45 -4.99 18.84
N PHE A 443 4.05 -4.20 19.73
CA PHE A 443 3.49 -2.94 20.22
C PHE A 443 3.51 -1.80 19.19
N LEU A 444 4.13 -2.00 18.03
CA LEU A 444 4.20 -0.99 16.96
C LEU A 444 2.87 -0.79 16.22
N CYS A 445 2.04 -1.84 16.16
CA CYS A 445 0.77 -1.85 15.43
C CYS A 445 -0.35 -1.38 16.37
N VAL A 446 -0.66 -0.09 16.33
CA VAL A 446 -1.54 0.59 17.29
C VAL A 446 -2.89 0.92 16.67
N ASN A 447 -3.95 0.93 17.50
CA ASN A 447 -5.31 1.08 17.01
C ASN A 447 -6.10 2.11 17.81
N TYR A 448 -6.78 2.98 17.06
CA TYR A 448 -7.64 4.04 17.57
C TYR A 448 -9.10 3.82 17.15
N SER A 449 -10.01 4.18 18.05
CA SER A 449 -11.45 4.30 17.77
C SER A 449 -11.96 5.66 18.22
N ARG A 450 -12.86 6.30 17.46
CA ARG A 450 -13.60 7.46 17.96
C ARG A 450 -14.65 6.99 18.96
N LYS A 451 -14.84 7.72 20.05
CA LYS A 451 -16.03 7.58 20.91
C LYS A 451 -17.28 7.97 20.12
N ILE A 452 -18.22 7.03 19.93
CA ILE A 452 -19.49 7.30 19.26
C ILE A 452 -20.54 7.60 20.34
N PRO A 453 -21.27 8.74 20.28
CA PRO A 453 -22.37 9.00 21.20
C PRO A 453 -23.44 7.90 21.11
N THR A 454 -23.90 7.41 22.26
CA THR A 454 -24.81 6.25 22.39
C THR A 454 -26.12 6.37 21.61
N ALA A 455 -26.56 7.57 21.22
CA ALA A 455 -27.72 7.79 20.36
C ALA A 455 -27.54 7.27 18.91
N HIS A 456 -26.31 7.00 18.47
CA HIS A 456 -26.00 6.40 17.16
C HIS A 456 -25.28 5.05 17.26
N ALA A 457 -25.11 4.52 18.46
CA ALA A 457 -24.64 3.15 18.65
C ALA A 457 -25.75 2.17 18.27
N ILE A 458 -25.68 1.63 17.05
CA ILE A 458 -26.29 0.32 16.77
C ILE A 458 -25.41 -0.69 17.50
N ASP A 459 -25.78 -0.92 18.75
CA ASP A 459 -25.09 -1.80 19.67
C ASP A 459 -25.22 -3.27 19.20
N PRO A 460 -24.13 -4.01 18.95
CA PRO A 460 -24.19 -5.44 18.72
C PRO A 460 -24.35 -6.25 20.02
N VAL A 461 -24.32 -5.61 21.20
CA VAL A 461 -24.38 -6.27 22.50
C VAL A 461 -25.83 -6.54 22.92
N THR A 462 -26.52 -7.38 22.15
CA THR A 462 -27.62 -8.20 22.65
C THR A 462 -27.33 -9.67 22.40
N ARG A 463 -26.78 -10.33 23.41
CA ARG A 463 -26.83 -11.78 23.57
C ARG A 463 -28.28 -12.24 23.56
N GLU A 464 -28.62 -13.24 22.74
CA GLU A 464 -29.60 -14.24 23.13
C GLU A 464 -28.88 -15.53 23.55
N PRO A 465 -29.40 -16.27 24.55
CA PRO A 465 -28.73 -17.42 25.14
C PRO A 465 -28.77 -18.66 24.23
N SER A 466 -27.77 -19.53 24.39
CA SER A 466 -27.66 -20.80 23.67
C SER A 466 -28.91 -21.67 23.80
N PRO A 467 -29.54 -22.11 22.70
CA PRO A 467 -30.55 -23.17 22.78
C PRO A 467 -29.85 -24.50 23.10
N ALA A 468 -30.17 -25.07 24.26
CA ALA A 468 -29.81 -26.45 24.60
C ALA A 468 -30.50 -27.45 23.63
N PRO A 469 -29.91 -28.62 23.36
CA PRO A 469 -30.37 -29.49 22.28
C PRO A 469 -31.67 -30.22 22.63
N SER A 470 -32.80 -29.77 22.08
CA SER A 470 -34.06 -30.51 22.09
C SER A 470 -34.16 -31.45 20.88
N ALA A 471 -34.22 -32.75 21.14
CA ALA A 471 -34.40 -33.78 20.12
C ALA A 471 -35.88 -33.93 19.67
N ARG A 472 -36.06 -34.57 18.50
CA ARG A 472 -37.29 -35.19 17.96
C ARG A 472 -38.31 -34.31 17.21
N SER A 473 -38.21 -34.31 15.89
CA SER A 473 -39.21 -34.90 14.96
C SER A 473 -38.60 -34.81 13.54
N ALA A 474 -38.37 -35.86 12.74
CA ALA A 474 -39.15 -37.08 12.45
C ALA A 474 -40.51 -36.77 11.82
N GLY A 475 -40.59 -36.72 10.49
CA GLY A 475 -41.86 -36.61 9.78
C GLY A 475 -41.75 -36.26 8.29
N SER A 476 -41.79 -37.30 7.46
CA SER A 476 -42.26 -37.26 6.05
C SER A 476 -41.45 -36.49 4.99
N THR A 477 -41.41 -36.89 3.71
CA THR A 477 -41.52 -38.14 2.94
C THR A 477 -41.62 -37.67 1.48
N THR A 478 -40.85 -38.31 0.62
CA THR A 478 -40.81 -38.11 -0.84
C THR A 478 -42.19 -38.04 -1.54
N SER A 479 -42.29 -37.26 -2.61
CA SER A 479 -43.15 -37.59 -3.75
C SER A 479 -42.50 -37.20 -5.08
N ASN A 480 -42.69 -38.04 -6.09
CA ASN A 480 -42.09 -37.98 -7.44
C ASN A 480 -43.20 -38.01 -8.51
N ALA A 481 -42.86 -37.62 -9.74
CA ALA A 481 -43.75 -37.54 -10.92
C ALA A 481 -44.85 -36.45 -10.83
N SER A 482 -45.38 -35.87 -11.91
CA SER A 482 -45.37 -36.14 -13.36
C SER A 482 -45.43 -34.78 -14.11
N GLY A 483 -45.14 -34.58 -15.39
CA GLY A 483 -45.00 -35.49 -16.52
C GLY A 483 -44.52 -34.76 -17.79
N LYS A 484 -44.39 -35.50 -18.90
CA LYS A 484 -43.78 -35.02 -20.15
C LYS A 484 -44.81 -34.39 -21.11
N SER A 485 -44.41 -33.36 -21.85
CA SER A 485 -44.83 -33.20 -23.25
C SER A 485 -43.65 -32.67 -24.09
N PHE A 486 -43.66 -33.01 -25.37
CA PHE A 486 -42.55 -32.81 -26.32
C PHE A 486 -43.02 -31.96 -27.51
N MET A 487 -42.04 -31.59 -28.36
CA MET A 487 -42.15 -30.92 -29.67
C MET A 487 -42.06 -29.39 -29.64
N SER A 488 -41.26 -28.72 -30.47
CA SER A 488 -40.08 -29.02 -31.29
C SER A 488 -39.76 -27.69 -31.98
N GLY A 489 -38.62 -27.07 -31.67
CA GLY A 489 -38.18 -25.83 -32.30
C GLY A 489 -36.66 -25.81 -32.33
N VAL A 490 -36.07 -25.74 -33.52
CA VAL A 490 -34.61 -25.87 -33.69
C VAL A 490 -33.92 -24.63 -33.14
N TRP A 491 -33.36 -24.75 -31.93
CA TRP A 491 -32.49 -23.72 -31.35
C TRP A 491 -31.07 -24.28 -31.19
N LYS A 492 -30.08 -23.58 -31.73
CA LYS A 492 -28.67 -24.01 -31.72
C LYS A 492 -28.14 -23.98 -30.29
N GLN A 493 -27.80 -25.15 -29.74
CA GLN A 493 -27.09 -25.25 -28.47
C GLN A 493 -25.66 -24.68 -28.63
N THR A 494 -25.45 -23.47 -28.15
CA THR A 494 -24.16 -23.07 -27.56
C THR A 494 -24.34 -23.03 -26.05
N THR A 495 -24.44 -24.22 -25.45
CA THR A 495 -24.38 -24.38 -23.99
C THR A 495 -22.94 -24.09 -23.53
N PRO A 496 -22.70 -23.10 -22.64
CA PRO A 496 -21.44 -23.04 -21.93
C PRO A 496 -21.33 -24.30 -21.07
N ARG A 497 -20.16 -24.94 -21.05
CA ARG A 497 -19.97 -26.15 -20.24
C ARG A 497 -20.02 -25.76 -18.77
N LEU A 498 -20.98 -26.34 -18.04
CA LEU A 498 -21.20 -26.18 -16.60
C LEU A 498 -20.04 -26.72 -15.72
N ALA A 499 -18.92 -27.12 -16.34
CA ALA A 499 -17.71 -27.63 -15.69
C ALA A 499 -16.67 -26.53 -15.39
N ASP A 500 -16.61 -25.46 -16.19
CA ASP A 500 -15.57 -24.43 -16.05
C ASP A 500 -15.83 -23.49 -14.85
N SER A 501 -17.07 -23.44 -14.35
CA SER A 501 -17.47 -22.61 -13.19
C SER A 501 -17.02 -23.17 -11.83
N PHE A 502 -16.51 -24.40 -11.76
CA PHE A 502 -16.13 -25.07 -10.51
C PHE A 502 -14.61 -25.17 -10.29
N ILE A 503 -13.77 -24.68 -11.21
CA ILE A 503 -12.29 -24.72 -11.11
C ILE A 503 -11.70 -23.38 -10.60
N LEU A 504 -12.50 -22.56 -9.93
CA LEU A 504 -12.06 -21.28 -9.32
C LEU A 504 -11.44 -21.42 -7.92
N GLY A 505 -11.38 -22.64 -7.37
CA GLY A 505 -10.77 -22.90 -6.05
C GLY A 505 -9.27 -23.20 -6.06
N GLY A 506 -8.67 -23.45 -7.23
CA GLY A 506 -7.37 -24.14 -7.34
C GLY A 506 -6.13 -23.27 -7.59
N GLU A 507 -6.23 -22.15 -8.32
CA GLU A 507 -5.03 -21.36 -8.64
C GLU A 507 -4.49 -20.65 -7.39
N PRO A 508 -3.16 -20.62 -7.15
CA PRO A 508 -2.59 -19.86 -6.04
C PRO A 508 -2.83 -18.37 -6.25
N VAL A 509 -2.99 -17.62 -5.14
CA VAL A 509 -2.96 -16.15 -5.23
C VAL A 509 -1.60 -15.74 -5.77
N MET A 510 -1.57 -14.69 -6.60
CA MET A 510 -0.32 -14.11 -7.07
C MET A 510 0.24 -13.17 -6.00
N ARG A 511 1.53 -13.29 -5.66
CA ARG A 511 2.24 -12.26 -4.89
C ARG A 511 2.71 -11.16 -5.83
N MET A 512 2.22 -9.95 -5.60
CA MET A 512 2.66 -8.77 -6.35
C MET A 512 4.11 -8.43 -5.98
N GLN A 513 4.93 -8.14 -6.99
CA GLN A 513 6.33 -7.72 -6.81
C GLN A 513 6.52 -6.35 -7.44
N LEU A 514 7.54 -5.58 -7.03
CA LEU A 514 7.77 -4.23 -7.57
C LEU A 514 7.85 -4.20 -9.09
N HIS A 515 8.50 -5.19 -9.73
CA HIS A 515 8.56 -5.26 -11.19
C HIS A 515 7.18 -5.47 -11.86
N LEU A 516 6.22 -6.10 -11.18
CA LEU A 516 4.85 -6.27 -11.67
C LEU A 516 4.01 -5.00 -11.42
N LEU A 517 4.26 -4.28 -10.32
CA LEU A 517 3.68 -2.96 -10.09
C LEU A 517 4.20 -1.92 -11.10
N GLU A 518 5.45 -2.07 -11.56
CA GLU A 518 6.01 -1.29 -12.68
C GLU A 518 5.23 -1.52 -13.98
N LEU A 519 4.80 -2.76 -14.25
CA LEU A 519 3.95 -3.08 -15.40
C LEU A 519 2.56 -2.44 -15.26
N GLU A 520 1.93 -2.49 -14.08
CA GLU A 520 0.68 -1.76 -13.84
C GLU A 520 0.87 -0.26 -14.12
N TYR A 521 1.93 0.35 -13.58
CA TYR A 521 2.22 1.78 -13.78
C TYR A 521 2.40 2.13 -15.27
N LYS A 522 3.15 1.32 -16.03
CA LYS A 522 3.31 1.50 -17.48
C LYS A 522 2.00 1.32 -18.24
N LEU A 523 1.14 0.38 -17.84
CA LEU A 523 -0.18 0.22 -18.45
C LEU A 523 -1.10 1.42 -18.17
N MET A 524 -1.11 1.96 -16.94
CA MET A 524 -1.88 3.17 -16.63
C MET A 524 -1.37 4.40 -17.39
N THR A 525 -0.05 4.53 -17.55
CA THR A 525 0.60 5.70 -18.20
C THR A 525 0.52 5.65 -19.73
N PHE A 526 0.91 4.53 -20.33
CA PHE A 526 1.11 4.42 -21.79
C PHE A 526 0.02 3.65 -22.52
N ARG A 527 -0.84 2.91 -21.80
CA ARG A 527 -1.90 2.00 -22.31
C ARG A 527 -1.43 0.81 -23.11
N VAL A 528 -0.36 0.98 -23.90
CA VAL A 528 0.30 -0.02 -24.72
C VAL A 528 1.64 -0.36 -24.08
N VAL A 529 1.86 -1.64 -23.76
CA VAL A 529 3.14 -2.12 -23.22
C VAL A 529 3.61 -3.35 -23.99
N TYR A 530 4.91 -3.44 -24.24
CA TYR A 530 5.57 -4.67 -24.69
C TYR A 530 6.32 -5.32 -23.54
N ALA A 531 5.86 -6.50 -23.16
CA ALA A 531 6.48 -7.33 -22.14
C ALA A 531 7.48 -8.29 -22.78
N SER A 532 8.72 -8.21 -22.33
CA SER A 532 9.83 -9.06 -22.79
C SER A 532 10.35 -9.95 -21.69
N ASP A 533 10.75 -11.17 -22.07
CA ASP A 533 11.57 -12.05 -21.25
C ASP A 533 13.02 -12.20 -21.72
N LEU A 534 13.44 -11.48 -22.77
CA LEU A 534 14.77 -11.59 -23.39
C LEU A 534 15.17 -13.03 -23.77
N ARG A 535 14.20 -13.87 -24.20
CA ARG A 535 14.42 -15.28 -24.59
C ARG A 535 15.04 -16.15 -23.49
N ARG A 536 14.95 -15.74 -22.22
CA ARG A 536 15.63 -16.43 -21.12
C ARG A 536 15.06 -17.83 -20.89
N PRO A 537 15.90 -18.87 -20.77
CA PRO A 537 15.44 -20.23 -20.54
C PRO A 537 14.70 -20.31 -19.20
N GLY A 538 13.56 -21.00 -19.17
CA GLY A 538 12.71 -21.09 -17.97
C GLY A 538 11.87 -19.85 -17.66
N SER A 539 11.81 -18.86 -18.58
CA SER A 539 10.88 -17.72 -18.48
C SER A 539 9.45 -18.18 -18.21
N LYS A 540 8.79 -17.46 -17.29
CA LYS A 540 7.37 -17.65 -16.93
C LYS A 540 6.48 -16.52 -17.45
N LEU A 541 6.95 -15.68 -18.39
CA LEU A 541 6.24 -14.46 -18.82
C LEU A 541 4.74 -14.69 -19.07
N SER A 542 4.38 -15.64 -19.94
CA SER A 542 2.98 -15.91 -20.28
C SER A 542 2.13 -16.34 -19.08
N SER A 543 2.66 -17.15 -18.16
CA SER A 543 1.92 -17.59 -16.96
C SER A 543 1.88 -16.53 -15.87
N THR A 544 2.91 -15.70 -15.73
CA THR A 544 2.89 -14.48 -14.90
C THR A 544 1.79 -13.53 -15.39
N ILE A 545 1.70 -13.27 -16.69
CA ILE A 545 0.69 -12.37 -17.26
C ILE A 545 -0.73 -12.95 -17.12
N ASP A 546 -0.92 -14.25 -17.28
CA ASP A 546 -2.21 -14.89 -17.01
C ASP A 546 -2.65 -14.77 -15.54
N GLN A 547 -1.71 -14.87 -14.58
CA GLN A 547 -1.98 -14.61 -13.16
C GLN A 547 -2.31 -13.14 -12.88
N MET A 548 -1.58 -12.19 -13.50
CA MET A 548 -1.90 -10.76 -13.41
C MET A 548 -3.27 -10.44 -13.99
N ALA A 549 -3.61 -11.02 -15.15
CA ALA A 549 -4.93 -10.90 -15.77
C ALA A 549 -6.04 -11.40 -14.85
N HIS A 550 -5.85 -12.55 -14.19
CA HIS A 550 -6.79 -13.07 -13.20
C HIS A 550 -6.93 -12.13 -11.98
N MET A 551 -5.83 -11.59 -11.48
CA MET A 551 -5.80 -10.60 -10.39
C MET A 551 -6.48 -9.28 -10.77
N TRP A 552 -6.31 -8.78 -12.00
CA TRP A 552 -6.95 -7.56 -12.50
C TRP A 552 -8.47 -7.70 -12.65
N LEU A 553 -8.95 -8.85 -13.11
CA LEU A 553 -10.38 -9.20 -13.11
C LEU A 553 -10.94 -9.28 -11.68
N ASN A 554 -10.18 -9.86 -10.75
CA ASN A 554 -10.60 -10.00 -9.35
C ASN A 554 -10.64 -8.67 -8.58
N THR A 555 -9.72 -7.75 -8.88
CA THR A 555 -9.58 -6.42 -8.25
C THR A 555 -10.29 -5.29 -9.00
N ASN A 556 -11.23 -5.65 -9.89
CA ASN A 556 -12.10 -4.76 -10.67
C ASN A 556 -11.39 -3.72 -11.56
N LEU A 557 -10.17 -4.02 -12.02
CA LEU A 557 -9.44 -3.15 -12.94
C LEU A 557 -10.00 -3.24 -14.36
N VAL A 558 -10.27 -4.45 -14.84
CA VAL A 558 -10.89 -4.73 -16.15
C VAL A 558 -12.06 -5.69 -15.99
N ASP A 559 -13.05 -5.60 -16.88
CA ASP A 559 -14.18 -6.55 -16.94
C ASP A 559 -13.85 -7.77 -17.81
N GLU A 560 -12.96 -7.62 -18.80
CA GLU A 560 -12.55 -8.70 -19.71
C GLU A 560 -11.10 -8.63 -20.21
N VAL A 561 -10.59 -9.79 -20.64
CA VAL A 561 -9.28 -10.00 -21.24
C VAL A 561 -9.44 -10.77 -22.54
N LEU A 562 -8.95 -10.20 -23.65
CA LEU A 562 -9.05 -10.75 -25.00
C LEU A 562 -7.67 -11.12 -25.53
N TYR A 563 -7.49 -12.35 -25.98
CA TYR A 563 -6.20 -12.84 -26.47
C TYR A 563 -6.14 -12.89 -28.00
N TYR A 564 -5.01 -12.53 -28.59
CA TYR A 564 -4.78 -12.47 -30.03
C TYR A 564 -3.41 -13.04 -30.40
N LYS A 565 -3.23 -13.37 -31.68
CA LYS A 565 -1.91 -13.56 -32.29
C LYS A 565 -1.65 -12.41 -33.24
N ALA A 566 -0.44 -11.82 -33.23
CA ALA A 566 -0.08 -10.67 -34.06
C ALA A 566 -0.36 -10.91 -35.56
N LYS A 567 -0.21 -12.16 -36.01
CA LYS A 567 -0.50 -12.60 -37.39
C LYS A 567 -1.95 -12.43 -37.84
N ASP A 568 -2.89 -12.25 -36.91
CA ASP A 568 -4.32 -12.07 -37.21
C ASP A 568 -4.63 -10.61 -37.61
N PHE A 569 -3.79 -9.64 -37.21
CA PHE A 569 -3.89 -8.23 -37.63
C PHE A 569 -3.53 -8.01 -39.11
N ALA A 570 -2.83 -8.95 -39.74
CA ALA A 570 -2.55 -8.92 -41.18
C ALA A 570 -3.78 -9.25 -42.07
N ARG A 571 -4.91 -9.69 -41.49
CA ARG A 571 -6.08 -10.19 -42.24
C ARG A 571 -7.03 -9.04 -42.61
N SER A 572 -6.65 -8.24 -43.60
CA SER A 572 -7.43 -7.07 -44.05
C SER A 572 -8.84 -7.40 -44.62
N THR A 573 -9.09 -8.62 -45.08
CA THR A 573 -10.19 -8.90 -46.02
C THR A 573 -11.58 -9.18 -45.41
N LEU A 574 -11.70 -9.31 -44.08
CA LEU A 574 -12.99 -9.58 -43.41
C LEU A 574 -13.76 -8.32 -42.97
N SER A 575 -13.20 -7.12 -43.21
CA SER A 575 -13.82 -5.82 -42.86
C SER A 575 -15.16 -5.53 -43.57
N ARG A 576 -15.57 -6.29 -44.60
CA ARG A 576 -16.88 -6.13 -45.25
C ARG A 576 -18.04 -6.84 -44.57
N MET A 577 -17.79 -7.83 -43.70
CA MET A 577 -18.87 -8.55 -42.98
C MET A 577 -18.99 -8.15 -41.51
N PHE A 578 -17.93 -7.62 -40.90
CA PHE A 578 -17.94 -7.16 -39.51
C PHE A 578 -17.24 -5.80 -39.43
N PRO A 579 -17.98 -4.67 -39.40
CA PRO A 579 -17.38 -3.38 -39.14
C PRO A 579 -16.92 -3.30 -37.67
N GLY A 580 -15.61 -3.43 -37.44
CA GLY A 580 -14.96 -2.98 -36.19
C GLY A 580 -13.86 -3.87 -35.58
N GLY A 581 -13.90 -5.21 -35.75
CA GLY A 581 -13.14 -6.12 -34.87
C GLY A 581 -12.10 -7.03 -35.54
N VAL A 582 -10.87 -7.05 -35.00
CA VAL A 582 -9.96 -8.20 -35.15
C VAL A 582 -10.51 -9.34 -34.31
N LYS A 583 -10.64 -10.55 -34.86
CA LYS A 583 -11.20 -11.69 -34.12
C LYS A 583 -10.21 -12.17 -33.05
N HIS A 584 -10.63 -12.11 -31.77
CA HIS A 584 -9.88 -12.70 -30.67
C HIS A 584 -9.88 -14.24 -30.73
N ARG A 585 -8.86 -14.84 -30.13
CA ARG A 585 -8.64 -16.29 -30.04
C ARG A 585 -9.25 -16.91 -28.79
N ASP A 586 -9.16 -16.19 -27.69
CA ASP A 586 -9.70 -16.54 -26.38
C ASP A 586 -10.23 -15.26 -25.70
N ARG A 587 -11.18 -15.43 -24.76
CA ARG A 587 -11.82 -14.36 -23.99
C ARG A 587 -12.05 -14.86 -22.57
N ARG A 588 -11.41 -14.21 -21.60
CA ARG A 588 -11.70 -14.38 -20.18
C ARG A 588 -12.50 -13.17 -19.71
N THR A 589 -13.62 -13.40 -19.05
CA THR A 589 -14.42 -12.34 -18.42
C THR A 589 -14.32 -12.46 -16.91
N ARG A 590 -14.57 -11.36 -16.20
CA ARG A 590 -14.66 -11.38 -14.74
C ARG A 590 -15.71 -12.41 -14.33
N ALA A 591 -15.40 -13.23 -13.32
CA ALA A 591 -16.34 -14.18 -12.77
C ALA A 591 -17.49 -13.41 -12.09
N THR A 592 -18.57 -13.18 -12.83
CA THR A 592 -19.84 -12.81 -12.24
C THR A 592 -20.35 -14.04 -11.50
N ASN A 593 -20.16 -14.06 -10.17
CA ASN A 593 -20.52 -15.17 -9.28
C ASN A 593 -22.05 -15.30 -9.17
N GLY A 594 -22.65 -15.76 -10.26
CA GLY A 594 -24.08 -15.90 -10.46
C GLY A 594 -24.31 -16.46 -11.86
N GLY A 595 -24.70 -17.74 -11.92
CA GLY A 595 -25.39 -18.28 -13.09
C GLY A 595 -26.82 -17.72 -13.14
N TYR A 596 -27.82 -18.59 -13.30
CA TYR A 596 -29.24 -18.19 -13.32
C TYR A 596 -29.72 -17.42 -12.06
N LEU A 597 -28.97 -17.50 -10.96
CA LEU A 597 -29.21 -16.76 -9.71
C LEU A 597 -28.79 -15.28 -9.75
N GLN A 598 -28.11 -14.80 -10.81
CA GLN A 598 -27.66 -13.40 -10.91
C GLN A 598 -28.84 -12.39 -10.96
N LEU A 599 -30.07 -12.87 -11.22
CA LEU A 599 -31.30 -12.09 -11.11
C LEU A 599 -31.68 -11.73 -9.65
N LEU A 600 -31.07 -12.38 -8.66
CA LEU A 600 -31.37 -12.21 -7.23
C LEU A 600 -30.32 -11.40 -6.46
N PHE A 601 -29.24 -10.95 -7.12
CA PHE A 601 -28.14 -10.23 -6.50
C PHE A 601 -27.97 -8.82 -7.12
N PRO A 602 -27.37 -7.86 -6.40
CA PRO A 602 -27.07 -6.53 -6.95
C PRO A 602 -26.25 -6.64 -8.24
N ARG A 603 -26.48 -5.71 -9.18
CA ARG A 603 -25.71 -5.64 -10.42
C ARG A 603 -24.21 -5.55 -10.09
N PRO A 604 -23.34 -6.34 -10.75
CA PRO A 604 -21.91 -6.28 -10.49
C PRO A 604 -21.39 -4.86 -10.74
N VAL A 605 -20.64 -4.32 -9.79
CA VAL A 605 -19.94 -3.05 -9.93
C VAL A 605 -18.99 -3.16 -11.13
N ARG A 606 -19.26 -2.40 -12.20
CA ARG A 606 -18.47 -2.39 -13.43
C ARG A 606 -17.00 -2.06 -13.14
N ALA A 607 -16.09 -2.58 -13.93
CA ALA A 607 -14.70 -2.16 -13.84
C ALA A 607 -14.53 -0.67 -14.25
N LEU A 608 -13.49 -0.02 -13.74
CA LEU A 608 -13.16 1.37 -14.14
C LEU A 608 -12.61 1.45 -15.57
N ARG A 609 -12.11 0.32 -16.10
CA ARG A 609 -11.59 0.14 -17.46
C ARG A 609 -12.22 -1.11 -18.06
N GLN A 610 -12.39 -1.17 -19.37
CA GLN A 610 -13.23 -2.16 -20.01
C GLN A 610 -12.45 -3.45 -20.33
N THR A 611 -11.42 -3.34 -21.17
CA THR A 611 -10.79 -4.52 -21.78
C THR A 611 -9.26 -4.46 -21.76
N LEU A 612 -8.62 -5.58 -21.40
CA LEU A 612 -7.22 -5.85 -21.68
C LEU A 612 -7.07 -6.71 -22.94
N HIS A 613 -6.27 -6.26 -23.90
CA HIS A 613 -5.94 -7.01 -25.11
C HIS A 613 -4.52 -7.58 -24.99
N VAL A 614 -4.37 -8.91 -25.02
CA VAL A 614 -3.07 -9.59 -24.94
C VAL A 614 -2.69 -10.13 -26.32
N VAL A 615 -1.55 -9.71 -26.89
CA VAL A 615 -1.11 -10.10 -28.23
C VAL A 615 0.18 -10.92 -28.17
N THR A 616 0.13 -12.13 -28.71
CA THR A 616 1.26 -13.08 -28.77
C THR A 616 1.81 -13.25 -30.18
N ASP A 617 2.95 -13.96 -30.32
CA ASP A 617 3.66 -14.19 -31.59
C ASP A 617 4.08 -12.90 -32.33
N VAL A 618 4.35 -11.80 -31.60
CA VAL A 618 4.61 -10.49 -32.22
C VAL A 618 5.98 -10.41 -32.91
N ASP A 619 7.03 -10.91 -32.26
CA ASP A 619 8.43 -10.79 -32.73
C ASP A 619 8.59 -11.34 -34.16
N GLY A 620 8.22 -12.60 -34.39
CA GLY A 620 8.33 -13.27 -35.70
C GLY A 620 7.30 -12.82 -36.75
N VAL A 621 6.41 -11.88 -36.42
CA VAL A 621 5.50 -11.23 -37.39
C VAL A 621 6.00 -9.83 -37.76
N VAL A 622 6.60 -9.14 -36.80
CA VAL A 622 7.09 -7.75 -36.93
C VAL A 622 8.54 -7.71 -37.44
N ALA A 623 9.34 -8.71 -37.11
CA ALA A 623 10.70 -8.94 -37.57
C ALA A 623 10.89 -10.44 -37.93
N PRO A 624 10.34 -10.92 -39.06
CA PRO A 624 10.31 -12.36 -39.42
C PRO A 624 11.68 -12.97 -39.76
N GLY A 625 12.75 -12.17 -39.81
CA GLY A 625 14.07 -12.56 -40.28
C GLY A 625 14.13 -12.74 -41.81
N TYR A 626 15.31 -13.13 -42.30
CA TYR A 626 15.53 -13.46 -43.71
C TYR A 626 15.69 -14.98 -43.88
N LEU A 627 14.98 -15.54 -44.86
CA LEU A 627 15.12 -16.93 -45.31
C LEU A 627 15.87 -16.97 -46.64
N ALA A 628 16.36 -18.15 -47.04
CA ALA A 628 17.03 -18.33 -48.34
C ALA A 628 16.08 -18.18 -49.56
N ASP A 629 14.76 -18.26 -49.34
CA ASP A 629 13.72 -18.15 -50.38
C ASP A 629 13.23 -16.71 -50.50
N ALA A 630 13.58 -16.05 -51.62
CA ALA A 630 13.18 -14.68 -51.92
C ALA A 630 11.66 -14.49 -52.07
N GLY A 631 10.94 -15.48 -52.62
CA GLY A 631 9.49 -15.42 -52.77
C GLY A 631 8.79 -15.48 -51.40
N ARG A 632 9.31 -16.31 -50.50
CA ARG A 632 8.84 -16.39 -49.11
C ARG A 632 9.18 -15.15 -48.30
N ASN A 633 10.35 -14.54 -48.50
CA ASN A 633 10.70 -13.25 -47.89
C ASN A 633 9.72 -12.14 -48.32
N ALA A 634 9.39 -12.05 -49.61
CA ALA A 634 8.41 -11.07 -50.11
C ALA A 634 7.02 -11.25 -49.49
N GLN A 635 6.56 -12.50 -49.30
CA GLN A 635 5.30 -12.79 -48.61
C GLN A 635 5.35 -12.43 -47.11
N LEU A 636 6.48 -12.66 -46.45
CA LEU A 636 6.69 -12.31 -45.03
C LEU A 636 6.70 -10.78 -44.84
N GLU A 637 7.37 -10.02 -45.71
CA GLU A 637 7.38 -8.56 -45.66
C GLU A 637 5.99 -7.95 -45.97
N LEU A 638 5.26 -8.48 -46.96
CA LEU A 638 3.87 -8.08 -47.19
C LEU A 638 2.99 -8.33 -45.95
N ARG A 639 3.15 -9.50 -45.30
CA ARG A 639 2.42 -9.84 -44.09
C ARG A 639 2.79 -8.95 -42.91
N ARG A 640 4.08 -8.65 -42.73
CA ARG A 640 4.63 -7.74 -41.73
C ARG A 640 4.04 -6.34 -41.89
N SER A 641 4.07 -5.78 -43.10
CA SER A 641 3.48 -4.48 -43.43
C SER A 641 1.99 -4.43 -43.09
N MET A 642 1.20 -5.43 -43.52
CA MET A 642 -0.22 -5.52 -43.16
C MET A 642 -0.46 -5.67 -41.65
N ALA A 643 0.36 -6.47 -40.95
CA ALA A 643 0.26 -6.65 -39.50
C ALA A 643 0.56 -5.35 -38.75
N GLN A 644 1.64 -4.64 -39.10
CA GLN A 644 2.00 -3.36 -38.50
C GLN A 644 0.92 -2.29 -38.75
N ALA A 645 0.36 -2.20 -39.95
CA ALA A 645 -0.77 -1.31 -40.25
C ALA A 645 -2.07 -1.71 -39.51
N GLY A 646 -2.29 -2.99 -39.25
CA GLY A 646 -3.38 -3.49 -38.41
C GLY A 646 -3.20 -3.16 -36.93
N LEU A 647 -1.99 -3.37 -36.39
CA LEU A 647 -1.63 -3.06 -35.01
C LEU A 647 -1.66 -1.56 -34.74
N ARG A 648 -1.18 -0.73 -35.67
CA ARG A 648 -1.23 0.74 -35.56
C ARG A 648 -2.67 1.24 -35.41
N ARG A 649 -3.56 0.88 -36.33
CA ARG A 649 -5.01 1.24 -36.26
C ARG A 649 -5.74 0.64 -35.05
N PHE A 650 -5.17 -0.38 -34.42
CA PHE A 650 -5.70 -0.94 -33.18
C PHE A 650 -5.24 -0.12 -31.97
N ALA A 651 -3.96 0.24 -31.90
CA ALA A 651 -3.41 1.11 -30.86
C ALA A 651 -3.99 2.53 -30.93
N GLU A 652 -4.13 3.12 -32.12
CA GLU A 652 -4.73 4.45 -32.33
C GLU A 652 -6.14 4.51 -31.72
N ARG A 653 -7.04 3.58 -32.09
CA ARG A 653 -8.38 3.48 -31.50
C ARG A 653 -8.38 3.25 -29.99
N LEU A 654 -7.45 2.43 -29.48
CA LEU A 654 -7.34 2.19 -28.04
C LEU A 654 -6.87 3.42 -27.25
N HIS A 655 -6.06 4.29 -27.87
CA HIS A 655 -5.69 5.60 -27.32
C HIS A 655 -6.86 6.59 -27.39
N GLU A 656 -7.70 6.53 -28.43
CA GLU A 656 -8.94 7.31 -28.58
C GLU A 656 -10.03 6.88 -27.56
N ASP A 657 -10.25 5.57 -27.40
CA ASP A 657 -11.28 4.98 -26.55
C ASP A 657 -11.07 5.26 -25.05
N GLY A 658 -9.84 5.55 -24.61
CA GLY A 658 -9.55 6.00 -23.24
C GLY A 658 -9.74 4.96 -22.11
N HIS A 659 -10.33 3.79 -22.37
CA HIS A 659 -10.73 2.83 -21.33
C HIS A 659 -10.20 1.39 -21.50
N SER A 660 -9.29 1.13 -22.44
CA SER A 660 -8.72 -0.20 -22.68
C SER A 660 -7.18 -0.21 -22.68
N TYR A 661 -6.60 -1.41 -22.57
CA TYR A 661 -5.16 -1.66 -22.45
C TYR A 661 -4.67 -2.70 -23.48
N LEU A 662 -3.41 -2.59 -23.93
CA LEU A 662 -2.79 -3.49 -24.90
C LEU A 662 -1.43 -3.97 -24.40
N LEU A 663 -1.28 -5.28 -24.25
CA LEU A 663 -0.08 -5.94 -23.79
C LEU A 663 0.45 -6.88 -24.86
N PHE A 664 1.62 -6.58 -25.42
CA PHE A 664 2.34 -7.50 -26.30
C PHE A 664 3.22 -8.43 -25.46
N LEU A 665 3.21 -9.73 -25.77
CA LEU A 665 4.14 -10.70 -25.20
C LEU A 665 5.16 -11.11 -26.26
N GLY A 666 6.43 -10.86 -25.97
CA GLY A 666 7.55 -11.17 -26.83
C GLY A 666 8.83 -11.41 -26.03
N SER A 667 9.94 -11.38 -26.75
CA SER A 667 11.24 -11.85 -26.25
C SER A 667 12.42 -10.95 -26.66
N GLU A 668 12.14 -9.80 -27.26
CA GLU A 668 13.14 -8.86 -27.79
C GLU A 668 13.42 -7.70 -26.82
N ASP A 669 14.53 -6.99 -27.03
CA ASP A 669 14.98 -5.93 -26.13
C ASP A 669 14.31 -4.56 -26.38
N ALA A 670 14.71 -3.57 -25.57
CA ALA A 670 14.20 -2.20 -25.67
C ALA A 670 14.62 -1.50 -26.98
N GLN A 671 15.73 -1.89 -27.62
CA GLN A 671 16.16 -1.33 -28.90
C GLN A 671 15.32 -1.88 -30.05
N TRP A 672 14.97 -3.17 -30.02
CA TRP A 672 14.00 -3.78 -30.94
C TRP A 672 12.63 -3.10 -30.81
N TRP A 673 12.12 -2.92 -29.59
CA TRP A 673 10.87 -2.19 -29.35
C TRP A 673 10.90 -0.78 -29.97
N ARG A 674 11.97 -0.02 -29.70
CA ARG A 674 12.16 1.33 -30.27
C ARG A 674 12.14 1.32 -31.79
N THR A 675 12.85 0.37 -32.40
CA THR A 675 12.98 0.24 -33.86
C THR A 675 11.65 -0.09 -34.53
N TYR A 676 10.87 -1.02 -33.97
CA TYR A 676 9.74 -1.61 -34.70
C TYR A 676 8.35 -1.16 -34.23
N LEU A 677 8.19 -0.78 -32.96
CA LEU A 677 6.87 -0.59 -32.33
C LEU A 677 6.71 0.72 -31.54
N GLN A 678 7.75 1.55 -31.36
CA GLN A 678 7.64 2.87 -30.69
C GLN A 678 6.53 3.75 -31.24
N HIS A 679 6.24 3.65 -32.55
CA HIS A 679 5.18 4.37 -33.22
C HIS A 679 3.76 4.06 -32.70
N LEU A 680 3.58 3.00 -31.90
CA LEU A 680 2.34 2.68 -31.18
C LEU A 680 2.14 3.51 -29.91
N GLN A 681 3.10 4.38 -29.56
CA GLN A 681 3.06 5.26 -28.38
C GLN A 681 2.93 4.48 -27.06
N GLY A 682 3.57 3.32 -27.00
CA GLY A 682 3.68 2.46 -25.82
C GLY A 682 5.09 2.46 -25.22
N GLU A 683 5.29 1.62 -24.20
CA GLU A 683 6.60 1.47 -23.53
C GLU A 683 7.03 0.00 -23.40
N TRP A 684 8.33 -0.24 -23.26
CA TRP A 684 8.90 -1.57 -23.05
C TRP A 684 9.05 -1.92 -21.56
N TRP A 685 8.83 -3.19 -21.21
CA TRP A 685 8.96 -3.71 -19.86
C TRP A 685 9.62 -5.09 -19.86
N MET A 686 10.46 -5.36 -18.86
CA MET A 686 11.15 -6.63 -18.70
C MET A 686 10.52 -7.43 -17.55
N HIS A 687 10.12 -8.67 -17.83
CA HIS A 687 9.71 -9.64 -16.82
C HIS A 687 10.94 -10.19 -16.06
N LEU A 688 11.51 -9.39 -15.17
CA LEU A 688 12.61 -9.77 -14.29
C LEU A 688 12.29 -9.33 -12.85
N PRO A 689 12.13 -10.28 -11.92
CA PRO A 689 12.02 -9.96 -10.50
C PRO A 689 13.21 -9.13 -10.02
N TRP A 690 12.93 -7.97 -9.42
CA TRP A 690 13.95 -7.09 -8.86
C TRP A 690 14.65 -7.70 -7.63
N SER A 691 14.11 -8.79 -7.08
CA SER A 691 14.81 -9.65 -6.13
C SER A 691 16.14 -10.19 -6.66
N TYR A 692 16.40 -10.18 -7.97
CA TYR A 692 17.73 -10.51 -8.52
C TYR A 692 18.77 -9.36 -8.37
N THR A 693 18.42 -8.23 -7.76
CA THR A 693 19.39 -7.22 -7.26
C THR A 693 19.70 -7.41 -5.76
N VAL A 694 20.08 -8.64 -5.37
CA VAL A 694 20.63 -8.92 -4.03
C VAL A 694 22.10 -8.48 -3.96
N HIS A 695 22.33 -7.38 -3.24
CA HIS A 695 23.52 -7.10 -2.42
C HIS A 695 24.89 -7.24 -3.12
N SER A 696 25.45 -6.09 -3.52
CA SER A 696 26.80 -5.89 -4.08
C SER A 696 27.98 -6.22 -3.13
N ARG A 697 27.79 -7.01 -2.06
CA ARG A 697 28.87 -7.44 -1.14
C ARG A 697 29.39 -8.87 -1.36
N TYR A 698 28.81 -9.65 -2.28
CA TYR A 698 29.33 -10.99 -2.65
C TYR A 698 29.81 -11.11 -4.10
N ILE A 699 29.84 -10.01 -4.87
CA ILE A 699 30.45 -10.00 -6.21
C ILE A 699 31.98 -9.76 -6.07
N ARG A 700 32.69 -10.81 -5.66
CA ARG A 700 34.13 -10.95 -5.95
C ARG A 700 34.52 -12.31 -6.53
N ASP A 701 33.78 -13.38 -6.23
CA ASP A 701 34.12 -14.75 -6.63
C ASP A 701 33.07 -15.45 -7.52
N VAL A 702 32.48 -14.70 -8.47
CA VAL A 702 31.83 -15.31 -9.65
C VAL A 702 32.56 -14.87 -10.90
N ARG A 703 33.73 -15.49 -11.13
CA ARG A 703 34.25 -15.59 -12.49
C ARG A 703 33.27 -16.44 -13.30
N LEU A 704 32.94 -15.98 -14.51
CA LEU A 704 32.19 -16.77 -15.48
C LEU A 704 32.85 -18.15 -15.65
N PRO A 705 32.09 -19.25 -15.77
CA PRO A 705 32.64 -20.53 -16.19
C PRO A 705 33.14 -20.41 -17.63
N THR A 706 34.43 -20.10 -17.79
CA THR A 706 35.13 -20.27 -19.05
C THR A 706 35.11 -21.73 -19.44
N GLU A 707 34.82 -22.01 -20.72
CA GLU A 707 34.59 -23.33 -21.28
C GLU A 707 35.44 -24.46 -20.70
N GLU A 708 34.79 -25.52 -20.23
CA GLU A 708 35.45 -26.79 -19.92
C GLU A 708 36.08 -27.37 -21.19
N ARG A 709 37.39 -27.21 -21.33
CA ARG A 709 38.17 -27.94 -22.33
C ARG A 709 38.07 -29.43 -22.06
N LYS A 710 37.37 -30.14 -22.95
CA LYS A 710 37.30 -31.62 -22.97
C LYS A 710 38.70 -32.24 -22.78
N PRO A 711 38.87 -33.21 -21.87
CA PRO A 711 40.11 -33.98 -21.80
C PRO A 711 40.28 -34.79 -23.09
N LYS A 712 41.47 -34.73 -23.68
CA LYS A 712 41.84 -35.62 -24.79
C LYS A 712 41.99 -37.04 -24.24
N LEU A 713 41.29 -38.02 -24.80
CA LEU A 713 41.67 -39.41 -24.62
C LEU A 713 43.08 -39.62 -25.19
N GLY A 714 43.99 -40.11 -24.35
CA GLY A 714 45.23 -40.70 -24.84
C GLY A 714 44.93 -42.11 -25.35
N ILE A 715 45.22 -42.38 -26.61
CA ILE A 715 45.31 -43.74 -27.14
C ILE A 715 46.78 -44.15 -27.03
N GLN A 716 47.05 -45.22 -26.27
CA GLN A 716 48.23 -46.06 -26.45
C GLN A 716 47.81 -47.25 -27.29
N GLY A 717 48.58 -47.57 -28.34
CA GLY A 717 48.24 -48.58 -29.36
C GLY A 717 48.32 -47.98 -30.74
#